data_AF-A0A651FXR1-F1
#
_entry.id   AF-A0A651FXR1-F1
#
_cell.length_a   1.000
_cell.length_b   1.000
_cell.length_c   1.000
_cell.angle_alpha   90.00
_cell.angle_beta   90.00
_cell.angle_gamma   90.00
#
_symmetry.space_group_name_H-M   'P 1'
#
loop_
_entity.id
_entity.type
_entity.pdbx_description
1 polymer ?
#
loop_
_entity_poly.entity_id
_entity_poly.type
_entity_poly.pdbx_seq_one_letter_code
_entity_poly.pdbx_strand_id
1 'polypeptide(L)'
;MNHSSRPLHDLLCELATLRAKLRTAAQVYHQAVQERENATQRWQEEHRQDSKQALAKYEQQHAQLSIQHQHAREKLSQDYSQQLEALTANYRRQRQREWGHGNENDEPQTEEQLATQASAKATTRYNAFRRTCDQLDKSLTAFVDSLSPQVKAIAVTAITLPRIIDPEKNLADLEQLAQHIQKRLSPLTTLGKRIFLAQTTNIAVQLVLAIAAATLAWNVWLQQQEAMAPLIVAVVWLVAAMIFLAIRETAAAGQRKAMGMLLGEAQEIRRALQILRKRGSAQLDPQKALNTALETLDRQQAQRNQAAAAAAAEEERHIAQVRSERDAQRHTILQQQEQALSDLASQQQEELKTLEETIEHLRNTLAGAGSCPELDETLAPLRQQETEAITQRDRILDDIVQLCHQAPQAHSIDAAGLSTPAHHMPTHLALGAVSLNSTQLLHNDGWGTTPEGNQSTTLPITLAWDTAPSLLIRGSSADARPLIHSAMLSTMAAIPPGMVRFTLCDPQHLGESFAPFLALCDQHSPLIGPKVWTSSNEIEQRLHDLSEHGEKVIQKYLRDRHANLTAYNQQAGALAEPYQVLVLCDLPRGCSATTLERLNNLLHFGPRCGISVWLHCPGEIPKGISLEPLHSTGVVLDLGHDPARIDHPAIADWAWHGPVSIAPENLRHAISQIHDWQQALTSRAVPIEDSFPAEGAQWQEHSTTLLRIAIGRSGAEALQYLELGRGTAQHVLIGGRTGSGKSTLLHAIILSGALQYAPQELQFYLVDFKKGVEFTSYARHKLPHARVVAVESDREYALSVLRTLDEQLDRRGQHFRASDVQDLAAFRSANPDQDMPRICLVIDEFHEFFAEDDAIARDAAVLLERFVRQGRAFGMHIILGSQSISGSMSLARSAIGQIGVRIALQCNEADSQLILSEDNPAARLLDRPGEAIYNGSAGQAAANSPFQVFWVDDGVRERAIQRLRALAPDAPPPWSFEGNVPALLTNNQPLQHLLQQRQHTAPNHSPQIRGWLGEPNALKGPCELYLQQRSGAHCLIVGQHRPGVYGALAGFLSSLAGHHPKLHIHCVDGERGDERGLNKLYALASNLGLDLRMLSPGESSAFIQETATALKDDSVQGDDHLIILLGLNRMRALRQEDAFAFDPDPTHPGHCLGTCLELGAERGLHIIAWCESAQQAQQSLNRSSLRWFNHRLLFQMNAADSTELIDDSSASRLGLNHALLCDMDSMSREKFRPYAIPDESHIAEILAWRNNRS
;
A
#
# COMPACT_ATOMS: atom_id res chain seq x y z
N MET A 1 -9.15 -116.16 31.47
CA MET A 1 -8.03 -115.48 32.14
C MET A 1 -8.60 -114.27 32.85
N ASN A 2 -8.23 -114.08 34.12
CA ASN A 2 -8.96 -113.38 35.18
C ASN A 2 -8.81 -111.84 35.20
N HIS A 3 -9.84 -111.18 35.75
CA HIS A 3 -9.96 -109.80 36.31
C HIS A 3 -9.76 -108.63 35.33
N SER A 4 -10.61 -107.60 35.21
CA SER A 4 -11.70 -107.09 36.06
C SER A 4 -12.69 -106.28 35.20
N SER A 5 -13.99 -106.54 35.35
CA SER A 5 -15.05 -105.64 34.90
C SER A 5 -15.06 -104.43 35.83
N ARG A 6 -14.51 -103.29 35.40
CA ARG A 6 -14.78 -102.01 36.09
C ARG A 6 -16.29 -101.74 35.95
N PRO A 7 -17.05 -101.56 37.04
CA PRO A 7 -18.47 -101.26 36.95
C PRO A 7 -18.66 -99.91 36.23
N LEU A 8 -19.68 -99.81 35.38
CA LEU A 8 -20.04 -98.59 34.62
C LEU A 8 -20.13 -97.35 35.53
N HIS A 9 -20.49 -97.57 36.80
CA HIS A 9 -20.52 -96.58 37.86
C HIS A 9 -19.14 -95.99 38.18
N ASP A 10 -18.07 -96.80 38.23
CA ASP A 10 -16.71 -96.33 38.52
C ASP A 10 -16.15 -95.48 37.37
N LEU A 11 -16.51 -95.83 36.13
CA LEU A 11 -16.09 -95.10 34.93
C LEU A 11 -16.85 -93.76 34.77
N LEU A 12 -18.14 -93.75 35.11
CA LEU A 12 -18.95 -92.52 35.21
C LEU A 12 -18.48 -91.62 36.37
N CYS A 13 -18.06 -92.19 37.50
CA CYS A 13 -17.45 -91.45 38.59
C CYS A 13 -16.07 -90.88 38.20
N GLU A 14 -15.20 -91.64 37.53
CA GLU A 14 -13.92 -91.13 36.99
C GLU A 14 -14.15 -89.98 35.99
N LEU A 15 -15.10 -90.11 35.06
CA LEU A 15 -15.45 -89.05 34.10
C LEU A 15 -16.06 -87.80 34.75
N ALA A 16 -16.94 -87.97 35.76
CA ALA A 16 -17.47 -86.85 36.53
C ALA A 16 -16.36 -86.14 37.31
N THR A 17 -15.39 -86.89 37.84
CA THR A 17 -14.24 -86.35 38.58
C THR A 17 -13.30 -85.58 37.64
N LEU A 18 -13.05 -86.09 36.43
CA LEU A 18 -12.26 -85.40 35.40
C LEU A 18 -12.96 -84.12 34.90
N ARG A 19 -14.29 -84.15 34.71
CA ARG A 19 -15.09 -82.96 34.36
C ARG A 19 -15.07 -81.88 35.45
N ALA A 20 -15.14 -82.28 36.72
CA ALA A 20 -15.03 -81.36 37.85
C ALA A 20 -13.64 -80.71 37.91
N LYS A 21 -12.57 -81.49 37.67
CA LYS A 21 -11.20 -80.98 37.59
C LYS A 21 -11.00 -79.99 36.44
N LEU A 22 -11.57 -80.26 35.25
CA LEU A 22 -11.48 -79.35 34.10
C LEU A 22 -12.21 -78.02 34.35
N ARG A 23 -13.42 -78.04 34.94
CA ARG A 23 -14.14 -76.82 35.32
C ARG A 23 -13.37 -75.99 36.34
N THR A 24 -12.77 -76.65 37.33
CA THR A 24 -11.97 -75.97 38.35
C THR A 24 -10.72 -75.34 37.75
N ALA A 25 -10.02 -76.04 36.85
CA ALA A 25 -8.85 -75.51 36.14
C ALA A 25 -9.20 -74.30 35.25
N ALA A 26 -10.33 -74.33 34.54
CA ALA A 26 -10.78 -73.22 33.71
C ALA A 26 -11.18 -71.98 34.55
N GLN A 27 -11.79 -72.18 35.72
CA GLN A 27 -12.08 -71.07 36.65
C GLN A 27 -10.81 -70.43 37.22
N VAL A 28 -9.82 -71.24 37.60
CA VAL A 28 -8.51 -70.76 38.06
C VAL A 28 -7.78 -69.99 36.96
N TYR A 29 -7.84 -70.46 35.71
CA TYR A 29 -7.29 -69.74 34.56
C TYR A 29 -7.95 -68.37 34.35
N HIS A 30 -9.29 -68.32 34.38
CA HIS A 30 -10.01 -67.04 34.19
C HIS A 30 -9.74 -66.04 35.32
N GLN A 31 -9.62 -66.52 36.56
CA GLN A 31 -9.25 -65.68 37.69
C GLN A 31 -7.81 -65.16 37.58
N ALA A 32 -6.87 -65.98 37.13
CA ALA A 32 -5.48 -65.56 36.88
C ALA A 32 -5.38 -64.49 35.78
N VAL A 33 -6.21 -64.58 34.72
CA VAL A 33 -6.29 -63.55 33.65
C VAL A 33 -6.81 -62.21 34.20
N GLN A 34 -7.87 -62.23 35.02
CA GLN A 34 -8.38 -61.01 35.64
C GLN A 34 -7.40 -60.38 36.65
N GLU A 35 -6.66 -61.19 37.40
CA GLU A 35 -5.60 -60.69 38.29
C GLU A 35 -4.45 -60.05 37.52
N ARG A 36 -4.09 -60.59 36.35
CA ARG A 36 -3.14 -59.99 35.40
C ARG A 36 -3.61 -58.62 34.90
N GLU A 37 -4.86 -58.50 34.47
CA GLU A 37 -5.40 -57.21 33.99
C GLU A 37 -5.39 -56.14 35.08
N ASN A 38 -5.81 -56.51 36.30
CA ASN A 38 -5.83 -55.60 37.44
C ASN A 38 -4.42 -55.21 37.91
N ALA A 39 -3.45 -56.13 37.90
CA ALA A 39 -2.05 -55.83 38.21
C ALA A 39 -1.43 -54.87 37.19
N THR A 40 -1.73 -55.07 35.90
CA THR A 40 -1.27 -54.20 34.80
C THR A 40 -1.84 -52.78 34.95
N GLN A 41 -3.13 -52.66 35.29
CA GLN A 41 -3.76 -51.35 35.50
C GLN A 41 -3.19 -50.60 36.72
N ARG A 42 -2.94 -51.30 37.83
CA ARG A 42 -2.30 -50.68 39.02
C ARG A 42 -0.90 -50.18 38.72
N TRP A 43 -0.11 -50.98 38.00
CA TRP A 43 1.24 -50.60 37.56
C TRP A 43 1.21 -49.34 36.67
N GLN A 44 0.26 -49.28 35.71
CA GLN A 44 0.07 -48.11 34.84
C GLN A 44 -0.30 -46.83 35.61
N GLU A 45 -1.09 -46.93 36.68
CA GLU A 45 -1.52 -45.77 37.47
C GLU A 45 -0.40 -45.22 38.36
N GLU A 46 0.36 -46.09 39.04
CA GLU A 46 1.50 -45.67 39.87
C GLU A 46 2.57 -44.97 39.03
N HIS A 47 2.88 -45.48 37.84
CA HIS A 47 3.96 -44.96 37.00
C HIS A 47 3.57 -43.67 36.26
N ARG A 48 2.27 -43.41 36.11
CA ARG A 48 1.74 -42.13 35.62
C ARG A 48 2.04 -40.99 36.60
N GLN A 49 2.09 -41.25 37.90
CA GLN A 49 2.44 -40.23 38.90
C GLN A 49 3.92 -39.87 38.88
N ASP A 50 4.81 -40.85 38.71
CA ASP A 50 6.26 -40.61 38.64
C ASP A 50 6.64 -39.74 37.41
N SER A 51 5.99 -40.00 36.27
CA SER A 51 6.16 -39.19 35.06
C SER A 51 5.71 -37.73 35.26
N LYS A 52 4.60 -37.51 35.97
CA LYS A 52 4.13 -36.15 36.32
C LYS A 52 5.10 -35.42 37.26
N GLN A 53 5.70 -36.11 38.22
CA GLN A 53 6.67 -35.50 39.14
C GLN A 53 7.98 -35.13 38.43
N ALA A 54 8.45 -35.96 37.49
CA ALA A 54 9.61 -35.66 36.66
C ALA A 54 9.39 -34.43 35.76
N LEU A 55 8.19 -34.30 35.16
CA LEU A 55 7.82 -33.15 34.33
C LEU A 55 7.80 -31.84 35.14
N ALA A 56 7.18 -31.86 36.33
CA ALA A 56 7.12 -30.67 37.19
C ALA A 56 8.51 -30.19 37.64
N LYS A 57 9.45 -31.12 37.91
CA LYS A 57 10.83 -30.79 38.27
C LYS A 57 11.60 -30.13 37.11
N TYR A 58 11.36 -30.58 35.88
CA TYR A 58 11.92 -29.98 34.66
C TYR A 58 11.41 -28.56 34.43
N GLU A 59 10.09 -28.36 34.52
CA GLU A 59 9.46 -27.05 34.33
C GLU A 59 10.01 -26.01 35.33
N GLN A 60 10.25 -26.44 36.58
CA GLN A 60 10.85 -25.58 37.61
C GLN A 60 12.30 -25.20 37.29
N GLN A 61 13.13 -26.15 36.81
CA GLN A 61 14.53 -25.88 36.42
C GLN A 61 14.63 -24.98 35.19
N HIS A 62 13.77 -25.21 34.19
CA HIS A 62 13.70 -24.39 32.99
C HIS A 62 13.30 -22.94 33.30
N ALA A 63 12.29 -22.75 34.17
CA ALA A 63 11.85 -21.43 34.59
C ALA A 63 12.96 -20.65 35.33
N GLN A 64 13.73 -21.31 36.20
CA GLN A 64 14.84 -20.67 36.91
C GLN A 64 15.97 -20.21 35.96
N LEU A 65 16.34 -21.05 34.99
CA LEU A 65 17.37 -20.71 34.00
C LEU A 65 16.94 -19.55 33.10
N SER A 66 15.69 -19.56 32.64
CA SER A 66 15.13 -18.48 31.81
C SER A 66 15.19 -17.11 32.52
N ILE A 67 14.84 -17.06 33.80
CA ILE A 67 14.91 -15.84 34.61
C ILE A 67 16.36 -15.34 34.79
N GLN A 68 17.32 -16.24 34.99
CA GLN A 68 18.73 -15.87 35.11
C GLN A 68 19.29 -15.26 33.83
N HIS A 69 18.95 -15.81 32.67
CA HIS A 69 19.37 -15.28 31.37
C HIS A 69 18.69 -13.95 31.03
N GLN A 70 17.43 -13.77 31.39
CA GLN A 70 16.73 -12.49 31.24
C GLN A 70 17.42 -11.37 32.03
N HIS A 71 17.76 -11.63 33.30
CA HIS A 71 18.50 -10.66 34.11
C HIS A 71 19.89 -10.32 33.57
N ALA A 72 20.62 -11.29 32.99
CA ALA A 72 21.92 -11.04 32.37
C ALA A 72 21.81 -10.11 31.14
N ARG A 73 20.75 -10.27 30.33
CA ARG A 73 20.48 -9.43 29.15
C ARG A 73 20.09 -8.00 29.55
N GLU A 74 19.26 -7.86 30.57
CA GLU A 74 18.88 -6.55 31.11
C GLU A 74 20.09 -5.78 31.65
N LYS A 75 20.99 -6.46 32.36
CA LYS A 75 22.23 -5.87 32.88
C LYS A 75 23.15 -5.37 31.76
N LEU A 76 23.33 -6.15 30.69
CA LEU A 76 24.10 -5.76 29.50
C LEU A 76 23.50 -4.54 28.79
N SER A 77 22.17 -4.42 28.76
CA SER A 77 21.47 -3.26 28.19
C SER A 77 21.65 -2.00 29.04
N GLN A 78 21.66 -2.13 30.37
CA GLN A 78 21.88 -1.01 31.31
C GLN A 78 23.33 -0.51 31.29
N ASP A 79 24.32 -1.40 31.23
CA ASP A 79 25.72 -1.00 31.13
C ASP A 79 25.99 -0.23 29.81
N TYR A 80 25.31 -0.61 28.72
CA TYR A 80 25.38 0.09 27.44
C TYR A 80 24.75 1.48 27.49
N SER A 81 23.57 1.65 28.09
CA SER A 81 22.94 2.97 28.20
C SER A 81 23.78 3.94 29.03
N GLN A 82 24.39 3.47 30.12
CA GLN A 82 25.29 4.27 30.95
C GLN A 82 26.56 4.71 30.21
N GLN A 83 27.15 3.83 29.40
CA GLN A 83 28.31 4.18 28.57
C GLN A 83 27.95 5.16 27.45
N LEU A 84 26.76 5.00 26.85
CA LEU A 84 26.25 5.90 25.82
C LEU A 84 26.02 7.31 26.37
N GLU A 85 25.45 7.42 27.58
CA GLU A 85 25.28 8.68 28.30
C GLU A 85 26.63 9.33 28.66
N ALA A 86 27.62 8.54 29.06
CA ALA A 86 28.96 9.05 29.35
C ALA A 86 29.68 9.61 28.10
N LEU A 87 29.50 8.96 26.94
CA LEU A 87 30.03 9.41 25.65
C LEU A 87 29.33 10.68 25.15
N THR A 88 28.00 10.74 25.23
CA THR A 88 27.24 11.96 24.88
C THR A 88 27.54 13.12 25.82
N ALA A 89 27.75 12.87 27.11
CA ALA A 89 28.14 13.90 28.07
C ALA A 89 29.54 14.46 27.78
N ASN A 90 30.51 13.60 27.42
CA ASN A 90 31.85 14.05 27.01
C ASN A 90 31.81 14.88 25.71
N TYR A 91 31.00 14.48 24.74
CA TYR A 91 30.78 15.23 23.50
C TYR A 91 30.14 16.62 23.76
N ARG A 92 29.12 16.69 24.63
CA ARG A 92 28.50 17.97 25.05
C ARG A 92 29.50 18.91 25.74
N ARG A 93 30.35 18.37 26.63
CA ARG A 93 31.40 19.14 27.32
C ARG A 93 32.48 19.65 26.37
N GLN A 94 32.84 18.86 25.35
CA GLN A 94 33.80 19.28 24.33
C GLN A 94 33.21 20.42 23.46
N ARG A 95 31.92 20.32 23.11
CA ARG A 95 31.17 21.35 22.36
C ARG A 95 31.02 22.68 23.12
N GLN A 96 30.78 22.63 24.43
CA GLN A 96 30.72 23.83 25.29
C GLN A 96 32.08 24.53 25.44
N ARG A 97 33.20 23.79 25.32
CA ARG A 97 34.55 24.36 25.41
C ARG A 97 35.01 24.99 24.09
N GLU A 98 34.56 24.46 22.95
CA GLU A 98 35.01 24.93 21.63
C GLU A 98 34.21 26.14 21.12
N TRP A 99 32.94 26.31 21.51
CA TRP A 99 32.10 27.44 21.08
C TRP A 99 31.38 28.10 22.27
N GLY A 100 31.71 29.37 22.52
CA GLY A 100 31.10 30.17 23.59
C GLY A 100 29.60 30.43 23.37
N HIS A 101 28.85 30.31 24.48
CA HIS A 101 27.48 30.74 24.77
C HIS A 101 26.47 30.85 23.61
N GLY A 102 25.64 29.80 23.46
CA GLY A 102 24.33 29.84 22.80
C GLY A 102 23.28 29.12 23.65
N ASN A 103 22.05 29.67 23.68
CA ASN A 103 20.94 29.41 24.61
C ASN A 103 20.57 27.95 24.93
N GLU A 104 20.11 27.73 26.16
CA GLU A 104 19.78 26.44 26.79
C GLU A 104 18.34 25.89 26.54
N ASN A 105 17.60 26.37 25.52
CA ASN A 105 16.16 26.04 25.38
C ASN A 105 15.76 25.19 24.16
N ASP A 106 16.69 24.45 23.52
CA ASP A 106 16.33 23.57 22.41
C ASP A 106 16.12 22.10 22.87
N GLU A 107 14.95 21.55 22.53
CA GLU A 107 14.55 20.15 22.73
C GLU A 107 15.51 19.15 22.03
N PRO A 108 15.58 17.87 22.50
CA PRO A 108 16.57 16.91 22.04
C PRO A 108 16.30 16.47 20.59
N GLN A 109 17.03 17.06 19.65
CA GLN A 109 17.06 16.66 18.24
C GLN A 109 17.70 15.27 18.06
N THR A 110 17.12 14.43 17.21
CA THR A 110 17.60 13.07 16.91
C THR A 110 18.93 13.09 16.16
N GLU A 111 19.84 12.17 16.49
CA GLU A 111 21.24 12.13 16.03
C GLU A 111 21.41 12.16 14.50
N GLU A 112 20.49 11.54 13.75
CA GLU A 112 20.53 11.50 12.28
C GLU A 112 20.20 12.87 11.67
N GLN A 113 19.28 13.63 12.28
CA GLN A 113 18.97 15.01 11.87
C GLN A 113 20.12 15.95 12.18
N LEU A 114 20.80 15.76 13.32
CA LEU A 114 21.98 16.53 13.71
C LEU A 114 23.18 16.23 12.80
N ALA A 115 23.42 14.97 12.43
CA ALA A 115 24.48 14.56 11.51
C ALA A 115 24.22 15.06 10.08
N THR A 116 22.97 15.01 9.63
CA THR A 116 22.57 15.47 8.29
C THR A 116 22.61 17.00 8.19
N GLN A 117 22.16 17.73 9.22
CA GLN A 117 22.28 19.19 9.27
C GLN A 117 23.74 19.65 9.43
N ALA A 118 24.56 18.93 10.20
CA ALA A 118 25.99 19.22 10.34
C ALA A 118 26.73 18.96 9.02
N SER A 119 26.41 17.87 8.31
CA SER A 119 26.95 17.56 6.99
C SER A 119 26.49 18.57 5.94
N ALA A 120 25.21 18.97 5.94
CA ALA A 120 24.69 19.98 5.01
C ALA A 120 25.32 21.36 5.24
N LYS A 121 25.49 21.79 6.50
CA LYS A 121 26.17 23.05 6.83
C LYS A 121 27.68 23.00 6.55
N ALA A 122 28.34 21.88 6.83
CA ALA A 122 29.77 21.69 6.51
C ALA A 122 30.01 21.67 4.99
N THR A 123 29.15 20.98 4.25
CA THR A 123 29.16 20.94 2.77
C THR A 123 28.92 22.34 2.19
N THR A 124 27.98 23.11 2.76
CA THR A 124 27.73 24.50 2.33
C THR A 124 28.95 25.39 2.57
N ARG A 125 29.63 25.26 3.71
CA ARG A 125 30.84 26.00 4.05
C ARG A 125 32.05 25.61 3.19
N TYR A 126 32.25 24.32 2.94
CA TYR A 126 33.29 23.81 2.04
C TYR A 126 33.08 24.29 0.61
N ASN A 127 31.84 24.28 0.13
CA ASN A 127 31.49 24.79 -1.19
C ASN A 127 31.71 26.31 -1.31
N ALA A 128 31.44 27.08 -0.24
CA ALA A 128 31.77 28.50 -0.18
C ALA A 128 33.29 28.74 -0.26
N PHE A 129 34.08 28.02 0.56
CA PHE A 129 35.55 28.07 0.55
C PHE A 129 36.13 27.72 -0.83
N ARG A 130 35.65 26.63 -1.46
CA ARG A 130 36.05 26.21 -2.80
C ARG A 130 35.77 27.31 -3.85
N ARG A 131 34.60 27.94 -3.80
CA ARG A 131 34.25 29.05 -4.70
C ARG A 131 35.20 30.23 -4.55
N THR A 132 35.60 30.58 -3.32
CA THR A 132 36.57 31.66 -3.07
C THR A 132 37.96 31.32 -3.64
N CYS A 133 38.44 30.09 -3.46
CA CYS A 133 39.70 29.65 -4.06
C CYS A 133 39.65 29.67 -5.59
N ASP A 134 38.54 29.24 -6.20
CA ASP A 134 38.36 29.25 -7.65
C ASP A 134 38.30 30.68 -8.22
N GLN A 135 37.69 31.63 -7.51
CA GLN A 135 37.68 33.05 -7.88
C GLN A 135 39.07 33.68 -7.81
N LEU A 136 39.87 33.32 -6.79
CA LEU A 136 41.25 33.80 -6.65
C LEU A 136 42.17 33.24 -7.75
N ASP A 137 42.04 31.96 -8.09
CA ASP A 137 42.82 31.34 -9.17
C ASP A 137 42.45 31.90 -10.55
N LYS A 138 41.16 32.17 -10.80
CA LYS A 138 40.71 32.90 -12.01
C LYS A 138 41.31 34.30 -12.10
N SER A 139 41.31 35.04 -11.00
CA SER A 139 41.86 36.41 -10.94
C SER A 139 43.38 36.42 -11.17
N LEU A 140 44.09 35.45 -10.58
CA LEU A 140 45.52 35.26 -10.77
C LEU A 140 45.83 34.88 -12.23
N THR A 141 45.04 33.98 -12.82
CA THR A 141 45.22 33.55 -14.21
C THR A 141 44.97 34.70 -15.18
N ALA A 142 43.91 35.49 -14.98
CA ALA A 142 43.65 36.69 -15.78
C ALA A 142 44.79 37.73 -15.69
N PHE A 143 45.40 37.88 -14.51
CA PHE A 143 46.56 38.75 -14.34
C PHE A 143 47.77 38.23 -15.13
N VAL A 144 48.11 36.95 -14.99
CA VAL A 144 49.20 36.32 -15.75
C VAL A 144 48.95 36.42 -17.27
N ASP A 145 47.70 36.29 -17.69
CA ASP A 145 47.34 36.37 -19.10
C ASP A 145 47.42 37.78 -19.69
N SER A 146 47.21 38.81 -18.86
CA SER A 146 47.37 40.21 -19.25
C SER A 146 48.84 40.63 -19.49
N LEU A 147 49.81 39.78 -19.16
CA LEU A 147 51.24 40.05 -19.42
C LEU A 147 51.61 39.73 -20.88
N SER A 148 52.49 40.53 -21.48
CA SER A 148 52.86 40.40 -22.89
C SER A 148 53.65 39.10 -23.20
N PRO A 149 53.62 38.59 -24.45
CA PRO A 149 54.23 37.30 -24.81
C PRO A 149 55.75 37.24 -24.56
N GLN A 150 56.46 38.36 -24.74
CA GLN A 150 57.91 38.45 -24.48
C GLN A 150 58.26 38.33 -23.00
N VAL A 151 57.35 38.69 -22.09
CA VAL A 151 57.50 38.52 -20.63
C VAL A 151 57.18 37.10 -20.21
N LYS A 152 56.14 36.47 -20.80
CA LYS A 152 55.81 35.05 -20.59
C LYS A 152 56.98 34.13 -20.99
N ALA A 153 57.74 34.48 -22.04
CA ALA A 153 58.88 33.71 -22.53
C ALA A 153 60.13 33.73 -21.62
N ILE A 154 60.26 34.72 -20.72
CA ILE A 154 61.40 34.86 -19.80
C ILE A 154 61.19 34.02 -18.51
N ALA A 155 59.97 33.54 -18.26
CA ALA A 155 59.56 32.94 -16.99
C ALA A 155 59.68 31.40 -16.92
N VAL A 156 60.86 30.83 -17.19
CA VAL A 156 61.10 29.37 -16.97
C VAL A 156 62.31 29.05 -16.10
N THR A 157 63.15 30.01 -15.69
CA THR A 157 64.19 29.71 -14.70
C THR A 157 63.62 29.67 -13.29
N ALA A 158 63.46 28.44 -12.78
CA ALA A 158 62.89 28.10 -11.48
C ALA A 158 63.57 28.87 -10.34
N ILE A 159 62.79 29.68 -9.64
CA ILE A 159 63.19 30.26 -8.34
C ILE A 159 62.90 29.21 -7.26
N THR A 160 63.96 28.79 -6.58
CA THR A 160 63.94 27.93 -5.39
C THR A 160 63.48 28.73 -4.18
N LEU A 161 62.45 28.22 -3.49
CA LEU A 161 61.76 28.89 -2.38
C LEU A 161 62.49 28.72 -1.03
N PRO A 162 62.72 29.80 -0.24
CA PRO A 162 62.89 29.71 1.20
C PRO A 162 61.53 29.63 1.94
N ARG A 163 61.62 29.29 3.21
CA ARG A 163 60.62 28.66 4.10
C ARG A 163 59.62 29.65 4.74
N ILE A 164 58.46 29.10 5.17
CA ILE A 164 57.44 29.58 6.16
C ILE A 164 56.16 30.14 5.48
N ILE A 165 54.93 29.68 5.79
CA ILE A 165 54.26 29.61 7.10
C ILE A 165 53.60 28.23 7.36
N ASP A 166 53.76 27.73 8.59
CA ASP A 166 53.19 26.49 9.12
C ASP A 166 51.65 26.46 9.08
N PRO A 167 50.99 25.50 8.40
CA PRO A 167 49.53 25.48 8.24
C PRO A 167 48.91 24.29 8.98
N GLU A 168 49.02 24.28 10.32
CA GLU A 168 48.52 23.15 11.15
C GLU A 168 47.33 23.47 12.07
N LYS A 169 46.71 24.66 12.05
CA LYS A 169 45.57 24.95 12.96
C LYS A 169 44.38 25.58 12.25
N ASN A 170 43.21 25.01 12.53
CA ASN A 170 41.80 25.43 12.35
C ASN A 170 41.27 26.07 11.04
N LEU A 171 39.99 25.79 10.77
CA LEU A 171 39.22 26.26 9.60
C LEU A 171 39.17 27.78 9.46
N ALA A 172 39.08 28.49 10.59
CA ALA A 172 39.04 29.95 10.63
C ALA A 172 40.36 30.59 10.16
N ASP A 173 41.49 29.92 10.39
CA ASP A 173 42.80 30.40 9.99
C ASP A 173 43.03 30.22 8.48
N LEU A 174 42.41 29.20 7.86
CA LEU A 174 42.42 29.00 6.40
C LEU A 174 41.60 30.08 5.67
N GLU A 175 40.46 30.50 6.22
CA GLU A 175 39.68 31.62 5.70
C GLU A 175 40.44 32.96 5.84
N GLN A 176 41.11 33.19 6.98
CA GLN A 176 41.98 34.36 7.16
C GLN A 176 43.16 34.38 6.18
N LEU A 177 43.78 33.23 5.93
CA LEU A 177 44.89 33.10 4.98
C LEU A 177 44.43 33.36 3.54
N ALA A 178 43.24 32.88 3.15
CA ALA A 178 42.64 33.18 1.84
C ALA A 178 42.33 34.69 1.68
N GLN A 179 41.81 35.34 2.73
CA GLN A 179 41.60 36.79 2.75
C GLN A 179 42.94 37.56 2.70
N HIS A 180 43.99 37.05 3.33
CA HIS A 180 45.33 37.63 3.30
C HIS A 180 45.95 37.53 1.90
N ILE A 181 45.77 36.40 1.21
CA ILE A 181 46.15 36.19 -0.19
C ILE A 181 45.38 37.16 -1.10
N GLN A 182 44.07 37.31 -0.89
CA GLN A 182 43.24 38.26 -1.65
C GLN A 182 43.71 39.72 -1.47
N LYS A 183 44.08 40.12 -0.24
CA LYS A 183 44.65 41.44 0.06
C LYS A 183 46.03 41.67 -0.57
N ARG A 184 46.85 40.62 -0.78
CA ARG A 184 48.11 40.71 -1.52
C ARG A 184 47.92 40.72 -3.04
N LEU A 185 46.87 40.09 -3.57
CA LEU A 185 46.58 40.06 -5.00
C LEU A 185 46.07 41.41 -5.55
N SER A 186 45.29 42.14 -4.76
CA SER A 186 44.69 43.41 -5.20
C SER A 186 45.72 44.49 -5.58
N PRO A 187 46.82 44.73 -4.84
CA PRO A 187 47.83 45.72 -5.27
C PRO A 187 48.57 45.29 -6.55
N LEU A 188 48.82 43.99 -6.79
CA LEU A 188 49.51 43.48 -7.97
C LEU A 188 48.77 43.81 -9.28
N THR A 189 47.45 43.65 -9.28
CA THR A 189 46.61 43.99 -10.45
C THR A 189 46.59 45.50 -10.73
N THR A 190 46.68 46.34 -9.69
CA THR A 190 46.78 47.80 -9.85
C THR A 190 48.18 48.28 -10.25
N LEU A 191 49.24 47.58 -9.81
CA LEU A 191 50.62 47.87 -10.18
C LEU A 191 50.89 47.58 -11.66
N GLY A 192 50.34 46.48 -12.19
CA GLY A 192 50.42 46.16 -13.63
C GLY A 192 49.83 47.26 -14.52
N LYS A 193 48.69 47.84 -14.10
CA LYS A 193 48.08 49.00 -14.78
C LYS A 193 48.95 50.26 -14.70
N ARG A 194 49.63 50.51 -13.59
CA ARG A 194 50.55 51.66 -13.43
C ARG A 194 51.83 51.51 -14.25
N ILE A 195 52.38 50.30 -14.37
CA ILE A 195 53.56 50.01 -15.20
C ILE A 195 53.22 50.18 -16.70
N PHE A 196 52.01 49.80 -17.12
CA PHE A 196 51.50 50.06 -18.47
C PHE A 196 51.33 51.57 -18.74
N LEU A 197 50.79 52.33 -17.79
CA LEU A 197 50.70 53.80 -17.90
C LEU A 197 52.09 54.45 -17.99
N ALA A 198 53.06 53.96 -17.22
CA ALA A 198 54.45 54.44 -17.25
C ALA A 198 55.15 54.20 -18.61
N GLN A 199 54.76 53.16 -19.36
CA GLN A 199 55.23 52.93 -20.73
C GLN A 199 54.75 54.03 -21.69
N THR A 200 53.49 54.48 -21.56
CA THR A 200 52.94 55.52 -22.43
C THR A 200 53.59 56.89 -22.20
N THR A 201 53.91 57.22 -20.94
CA THR A 201 54.62 58.47 -20.61
C THR A 201 56.07 58.45 -21.09
N ASN A 202 56.73 57.30 -21.12
CA ASN A 202 58.12 57.21 -21.61
C ASN A 202 58.20 57.40 -23.13
N ILE A 203 57.23 56.88 -23.89
CA ILE A 203 57.13 57.11 -25.34
C ILE A 203 56.85 58.59 -25.63
N ALA A 204 55.99 59.24 -24.84
CA ALA A 204 55.70 60.66 -24.98
C ALA A 204 56.93 61.55 -24.71
N VAL A 205 57.68 61.27 -23.63
CA VAL A 205 58.94 61.99 -23.33
C VAL A 205 60.00 61.76 -24.42
N GLN A 206 60.06 60.55 -24.98
CA GLN A 206 60.94 60.25 -26.12
C GLN A 206 60.56 61.02 -27.39
N LEU A 207 59.26 61.18 -27.67
CA LEU A 207 58.78 61.96 -28.80
C LEU A 207 59.13 63.45 -28.63
N VAL A 208 58.98 63.98 -27.40
CA VAL A 208 59.33 65.37 -27.07
C VAL A 208 60.84 65.62 -27.19
N LEU A 209 61.69 64.70 -26.72
CA LEU A 209 63.15 64.80 -26.87
C LEU A 209 63.59 64.68 -28.33
N ALA A 210 62.95 63.84 -29.14
CA ALA A 210 63.22 63.74 -30.57
C ALA A 210 62.82 65.02 -31.32
N ILE A 211 61.67 65.61 -30.98
CA ILE A 211 61.22 66.90 -31.52
C ILE A 211 62.18 68.01 -31.10
N ALA A 212 62.60 68.06 -29.83
CA ALA A 212 63.54 69.04 -29.31
C ALA A 212 64.90 68.95 -30.02
N ALA A 213 65.43 67.74 -30.22
CA ALA A 213 66.67 67.51 -30.96
C ALA A 213 66.54 67.90 -32.45
N ALA A 214 65.40 67.61 -33.08
CA ALA A 214 65.12 68.02 -34.45
C ALA A 214 65.03 69.55 -34.58
N THR A 215 64.39 70.24 -33.62
CA THR A 215 64.35 71.72 -33.61
C THR A 215 65.71 72.35 -33.33
N LEU A 216 66.55 71.73 -32.49
CA LEU A 216 67.91 72.22 -32.23
C LEU A 216 68.79 72.06 -33.48
N ALA A 217 68.70 70.91 -34.16
CA ALA A 217 69.39 70.67 -35.42
C ALA A 217 68.92 71.62 -36.54
N TRP A 218 67.62 71.91 -36.61
CA TRP A 218 67.04 72.89 -37.53
C TRP A 218 67.54 74.31 -37.27
N ASN A 219 67.63 74.73 -36.00
CA ASN A 219 68.16 76.04 -35.63
C ASN A 219 69.67 76.18 -35.90
N VAL A 220 70.46 75.13 -35.64
CA VAL A 220 71.90 75.13 -35.98
C VAL A 220 72.11 75.17 -37.50
N TRP A 221 71.27 74.49 -38.28
CA TRP A 221 71.29 74.56 -39.75
C TRP A 221 70.93 75.95 -40.30
N LEU A 222 69.98 76.65 -39.66
CA LEU A 222 69.58 78.01 -40.06
C LEU A 222 70.60 79.10 -39.69
N GLN A 223 71.44 78.90 -38.67
CA GLN A 223 72.37 79.92 -38.16
C GLN A 223 73.82 79.83 -38.70
N GLN A 224 74.18 78.85 -39.54
CA GLN A 224 75.54 78.74 -40.11
C GLN A 224 75.57 78.69 -41.65
N GLN A 225 76.44 79.52 -42.24
CA GLN A 225 76.67 79.66 -43.69
C GLN A 225 77.95 78.97 -44.20
N GLU A 226 78.51 78.01 -43.45
CA GLU A 226 79.77 77.31 -43.83
C GLU A 226 79.65 75.78 -43.86
N ALA A 227 80.52 75.15 -44.67
CA ALA A 227 80.46 73.77 -45.17
C ALA A 227 80.52 72.63 -44.12
N MET A 228 80.56 72.92 -42.82
CA MET A 228 80.71 71.93 -41.73
C MET A 228 79.41 71.62 -40.97
N ALA A 229 78.30 72.31 -41.27
CA ALA A 229 77.00 72.11 -40.63
C ALA A 229 76.45 70.65 -40.60
N PRO A 230 76.54 69.84 -41.68
CA PRO A 230 75.96 68.48 -41.66
C PRO A 230 76.70 67.52 -40.73
N LEU A 231 78.01 67.72 -40.49
CA LEU A 231 78.80 66.86 -39.61
C LEU A 231 78.40 67.04 -38.15
N ILE A 232 78.18 68.28 -37.71
CA ILE A 232 77.77 68.60 -36.33
C ILE A 232 76.36 68.06 -36.07
N VAL A 233 75.44 68.21 -37.02
CA VAL A 233 74.08 67.67 -36.92
C VAL A 233 74.11 66.13 -36.82
N ALA A 234 74.94 65.47 -37.62
CA ALA A 234 75.09 64.00 -37.57
C ALA A 234 75.65 63.52 -36.23
N VAL A 235 76.64 64.21 -35.66
CA VAL A 235 77.22 63.86 -34.35
C VAL A 235 76.22 64.08 -33.23
N VAL A 236 75.46 65.19 -33.24
CA VAL A 236 74.40 65.45 -32.25
C VAL A 236 73.31 64.37 -32.33
N TRP A 237 72.91 63.97 -33.54
CA TRP A 237 71.96 62.87 -33.74
C TRP A 237 72.49 61.53 -33.24
N LEU A 238 73.76 61.23 -33.48
CA LEU A 238 74.38 59.97 -33.08
C LEU A 238 74.55 59.89 -31.56
N VAL A 239 74.93 60.99 -30.91
CA VAL A 239 74.98 61.09 -29.43
C VAL A 239 73.57 60.99 -28.83
N ALA A 240 72.59 61.68 -29.40
CA ALA A 240 71.19 61.56 -28.97
C ALA A 240 70.65 60.13 -29.16
N ALA A 241 70.99 59.47 -30.26
CA ALA A 241 70.61 58.07 -30.52
C ALA A 241 71.29 57.09 -29.54
N MET A 242 72.55 57.32 -29.19
CA MET A 242 73.24 56.49 -28.18
C MET A 242 72.69 56.70 -26.77
N ILE A 243 72.40 57.95 -26.37
CA ILE A 243 71.73 58.25 -25.10
C ILE A 243 70.32 57.63 -25.09
N PHE A 244 69.60 57.69 -26.22
CA PHE A 244 68.30 57.05 -26.39
C PHE A 244 68.38 55.52 -26.22
N LEU A 245 69.36 54.87 -26.85
CA LEU A 245 69.61 53.43 -26.70
C LEU A 245 69.98 53.06 -25.26
N ALA A 246 70.84 53.84 -24.60
CA ALA A 246 71.25 53.59 -23.22
C ALA A 246 70.10 53.77 -22.22
N ILE A 247 69.26 54.81 -22.38
CA ILE A 247 68.07 55.03 -21.54
C ILE A 247 67.04 53.92 -21.78
N ARG A 248 66.84 53.52 -23.04
CA ARG A 248 65.92 52.42 -23.40
C ARG A 248 66.38 51.09 -22.81
N GLU A 249 67.68 50.81 -22.83
CA GLU A 249 68.26 49.57 -22.34
C GLU A 249 68.27 49.50 -20.81
N THR A 250 68.58 50.60 -20.12
CA THR A 250 68.50 50.71 -18.65
C THR A 250 67.05 50.65 -18.14
N ALA A 251 66.10 51.31 -18.82
CA ALA A 251 64.67 51.19 -18.51
C ALA A 251 64.14 49.77 -18.75
N ALA A 252 64.55 49.13 -19.84
CA ALA A 252 64.17 47.75 -20.14
C ALA A 252 64.80 46.73 -19.17
N ALA A 253 66.01 46.99 -18.65
CA ALA A 253 66.65 46.16 -17.64
C ALA A 253 65.98 46.31 -16.25
N GLY A 254 65.64 47.54 -15.86
CA GLY A 254 64.89 47.83 -14.64
C GLY A 254 63.48 47.21 -14.65
N GLN A 255 62.78 47.27 -15.78
CA GLN A 255 61.48 46.62 -15.97
C GLN A 255 61.58 45.09 -15.93
N ARG A 256 62.60 44.49 -16.57
CA ARG A 256 62.82 43.03 -16.52
C ARG A 256 63.03 42.53 -15.08
N LYS A 257 63.78 43.28 -14.27
CA LYS A 257 64.03 42.92 -12.86
C LYS A 257 62.79 43.06 -11.98
N ALA A 258 62.00 44.13 -12.14
CA ALA A 258 60.77 44.35 -11.40
C ALA A 258 59.67 43.33 -11.77
N MET A 259 59.53 43.02 -13.06
CA MET A 259 58.52 42.08 -13.56
C MET A 259 58.84 40.64 -13.16
N GLY A 260 60.12 40.26 -13.10
CA GLY A 260 60.57 38.95 -12.59
C GLY A 260 60.22 38.72 -11.12
N MET A 261 60.30 39.75 -10.26
CA MET A 261 59.88 39.64 -8.85
C MET A 261 58.36 39.44 -8.72
N LEU A 262 57.55 40.18 -9.51
CA LEU A 262 56.10 40.08 -9.50
C LEU A 262 55.61 38.69 -9.99
N LEU A 263 56.30 38.12 -10.98
CA LEU A 263 56.02 36.77 -11.47
C LEU A 263 56.38 35.68 -10.45
N GLY A 264 57.45 35.89 -9.67
CA GLY A 264 57.82 35.04 -8.54
C GLY A 264 56.76 35.03 -7.44
N GLU A 265 56.28 36.21 -7.02
CA GLU A 265 55.19 36.31 -6.02
C GLU A 265 53.87 35.69 -6.53
N ALA A 266 53.53 35.88 -7.80
CA ALA A 266 52.33 35.26 -8.39
C ALA A 266 52.42 33.72 -8.42
N GLN A 267 53.61 33.15 -8.67
CA GLN A 267 53.84 31.70 -8.64
C GLN A 267 53.82 31.14 -7.20
N GLU A 268 54.32 31.89 -6.21
CA GLU A 268 54.18 31.54 -4.79
C GLU A 268 52.72 31.46 -4.36
N ILE A 269 51.93 32.48 -4.71
CA ILE A 269 50.50 32.52 -4.41
C ILE A 269 49.77 31.34 -5.07
N ARG A 270 50.14 30.97 -6.31
CA ARG A 270 49.55 29.82 -7.00
C ARG A 270 49.86 28.49 -6.30
N ARG A 271 51.09 28.31 -5.84
CA ARG A 271 51.49 27.12 -5.06
C ARG A 271 50.77 27.06 -3.71
N ALA A 272 50.64 28.20 -3.01
CA ALA A 272 49.89 28.29 -1.76
C ALA A 272 48.41 27.91 -1.96
N LEU A 273 47.76 28.41 -3.02
CA LEU A 273 46.38 28.06 -3.40
C LEU A 273 46.23 26.57 -3.74
N GLN A 274 47.20 25.95 -4.41
CA GLN A 274 47.18 24.52 -4.70
C GLN A 274 47.33 23.65 -3.44
N ILE A 275 48.20 24.03 -2.50
CA ILE A 275 48.38 23.34 -1.22
C ILE A 275 47.11 23.47 -0.35
N LEU A 276 46.53 24.68 -0.29
CA LEU A 276 45.24 24.95 0.37
C LEU A 276 44.12 24.08 -0.19
N ARG A 277 44.02 23.95 -1.51
CA ARG A 277 42.99 23.14 -2.19
C ARG A 277 43.13 21.65 -1.88
N LYS A 278 44.38 21.14 -1.88
CA LYS A 278 44.68 19.71 -1.65
C LYS A 278 44.50 19.30 -0.18
N ARG A 279 44.76 20.20 0.78
CA ARG A 279 44.54 19.95 2.22
C ARG A 279 43.10 20.21 2.65
N GLY A 280 42.45 21.24 2.10
CA GLY A 280 41.02 21.50 2.30
C GLY A 280 40.17 20.28 1.90
N SER A 281 40.46 19.63 0.78
CA SER A 281 39.77 18.40 0.37
C SER A 281 40.06 17.17 1.25
N ALA A 282 41.14 17.18 2.04
CA ALA A 282 41.53 16.06 2.90
C ALA A 282 41.00 16.17 4.33
N GLN A 283 40.79 17.40 4.85
CA GLN A 283 40.26 17.66 6.20
C GLN A 283 38.76 17.99 6.23
N LEU A 284 38.15 18.44 5.11
CA LEU A 284 36.74 18.83 5.01
C LEU A 284 35.92 17.88 4.13
N ASP A 285 36.21 16.58 4.18
CA ASP A 285 35.33 15.57 3.59
C ASP A 285 34.36 15.08 4.69
N PRO A 286 33.19 15.74 4.89
CA PRO A 286 32.24 15.38 5.94
C PRO A 286 31.73 13.95 5.79
N GLN A 287 31.71 13.44 4.56
CA GLN A 287 31.37 12.05 4.25
C GLN A 287 32.40 11.08 4.80
N LYS A 288 33.68 11.42 4.75
CA LYS A 288 34.75 10.56 5.25
C LYS A 288 34.78 10.49 6.77
N ALA A 289 34.60 11.62 7.46
CA ALA A 289 34.54 11.65 8.93
C ALA A 289 33.27 10.99 9.49
N LEU A 290 32.12 11.18 8.83
CA LEU A 290 30.86 10.51 9.15
C LEU A 290 30.99 8.99 8.90
N ASN A 291 31.58 8.57 7.78
CA ASN A 291 31.80 7.16 7.49
C ASN A 291 32.75 6.51 8.50
N THR A 292 33.82 7.19 8.95
CA THR A 292 34.70 6.64 9.98
C THR A 292 33.98 6.47 11.33
N ALA A 293 33.08 7.40 11.69
CA ALA A 293 32.28 7.32 12.91
C ALA A 293 31.19 6.25 12.83
N LEU A 294 30.50 6.14 11.68
CA LEU A 294 29.55 5.07 11.40
C LEU A 294 30.24 3.70 11.39
N GLU A 295 31.42 3.58 10.79
CA GLU A 295 32.21 2.34 10.81
C GLU A 295 32.66 1.93 12.22
N THR A 296 32.87 2.88 13.14
CA THR A 296 33.22 2.55 14.54
C THR A 296 32.00 2.10 15.32
N LEU A 297 30.84 2.72 15.07
CA LEU A 297 29.54 2.31 15.62
C LEU A 297 29.13 0.93 15.10
N ASP A 298 29.27 0.69 13.79
CA ASP A 298 28.99 -0.60 13.16
C ASP A 298 29.89 -1.70 13.71
N ARG A 299 31.18 -1.43 13.97
CA ARG A 299 32.09 -2.40 14.59
C ARG A 299 31.70 -2.72 16.04
N GLN A 300 31.28 -1.74 16.82
CA GLN A 300 30.81 -1.97 18.20
C GLN A 300 29.48 -2.71 18.23
N GLN A 301 28.58 -2.39 17.30
CA GLN A 301 27.30 -3.08 17.11
C GLN A 301 27.51 -4.52 16.62
N ALA A 302 28.47 -4.76 15.72
CA ALA A 302 28.86 -6.09 15.28
C ALA A 302 29.46 -6.92 16.43
N GLN A 303 30.34 -6.35 17.24
CA GLN A 303 30.86 -7.02 18.44
C GLN A 303 29.77 -7.36 19.46
N ARG A 304 28.77 -6.48 19.64
CA ARG A 304 27.60 -6.73 20.48
C ARG A 304 26.72 -7.84 19.92
N ASN A 305 26.45 -7.82 18.62
CA ASN A 305 25.68 -8.88 17.95
C ASN A 305 26.41 -10.22 18.05
N GLN A 306 27.74 -10.21 17.98
CA GLN A 306 28.56 -11.42 18.15
C GLN A 306 28.56 -11.90 19.61
N ALA A 307 28.62 -11.01 20.60
CA ALA A 307 28.52 -11.37 22.02
C ALA A 307 27.11 -11.85 22.41
N ALA A 308 26.07 -11.22 21.86
CA ALA A 308 24.67 -11.63 22.04
C ALA A 308 24.40 -12.97 21.34
N ALA A 309 24.96 -13.20 20.16
CA ALA A 309 24.90 -14.49 19.47
C ALA A 309 25.67 -15.58 20.24
N ALA A 310 26.82 -15.25 20.84
CA ALA A 310 27.57 -16.19 21.69
C ALA A 310 26.80 -16.55 22.96
N ALA A 311 26.17 -15.57 23.62
CA ALA A 311 25.32 -15.80 24.79
C ALA A 311 24.05 -16.60 24.45
N ALA A 312 23.44 -16.33 23.29
CA ALA A 312 22.29 -17.11 22.80
C ALA A 312 22.70 -18.54 22.44
N ALA A 313 23.88 -18.75 21.84
CA ALA A 313 24.41 -20.07 21.54
C ALA A 313 24.78 -20.86 22.82
N GLU A 314 25.22 -20.17 23.88
CA GLU A 314 25.49 -20.77 25.19
C GLU A 314 24.19 -21.15 25.92
N GLU A 315 23.17 -20.29 25.85
CA GLU A 315 21.80 -20.58 26.30
C GLU A 315 21.23 -21.80 25.57
N GLU A 316 21.36 -21.87 24.25
CA GLU A 316 20.90 -22.99 23.44
C GLU A 316 21.66 -24.29 23.77
N ARG A 317 22.97 -24.22 24.04
CA ARG A 317 23.77 -25.37 24.50
C ARG A 317 23.35 -25.86 25.89
N HIS A 318 23.10 -24.95 26.84
CA HIS A 318 22.63 -25.32 28.18
C HIS A 318 21.22 -25.91 28.13
N ILE A 319 20.32 -25.34 27.34
CA ILE A 319 18.98 -25.89 27.11
C ILE A 319 19.08 -27.27 26.43
N ALA A 320 19.96 -27.43 25.45
CA ALA A 320 20.22 -28.71 24.79
C ALA A 320 20.82 -29.75 25.75
N GLN A 321 21.71 -29.35 26.66
CA GLN A 321 22.29 -30.23 27.67
C GLN A 321 21.22 -30.69 28.68
N VAL A 322 20.40 -29.78 29.22
CA VAL A 322 19.30 -30.12 30.13
C VAL A 322 18.25 -31.01 29.43
N ARG A 323 17.97 -30.77 28.15
CA ARG A 323 17.12 -31.66 27.33
C ARG A 323 17.75 -33.04 27.14
N SER A 324 19.05 -33.12 26.85
CA SER A 324 19.77 -34.38 26.71
C SER A 324 19.80 -35.18 28.02
N GLU A 325 20.03 -34.53 29.16
CA GLU A 325 19.98 -35.16 30.48
C GLU A 325 18.57 -35.66 30.82
N ARG A 326 17.53 -34.90 30.48
CA ARG A 326 16.13 -35.34 30.59
C ARG A 326 15.86 -36.55 29.70
N ASP A 327 16.31 -36.53 28.46
CA ASP A 327 16.06 -37.59 27.50
C ASP A 327 16.82 -38.87 27.89
N ALA A 328 18.04 -38.75 28.44
CA ALA A 328 18.79 -39.86 29.01
C ALA A 328 18.13 -40.44 30.27
N GLN A 329 17.64 -39.59 31.19
CA GLN A 329 16.88 -40.04 32.36
C GLN A 329 15.58 -40.70 31.96
N ARG A 330 14.83 -40.12 31.01
CA ARG A 330 13.61 -40.69 30.44
C ARG A 330 13.88 -42.03 29.78
N HIS A 331 14.95 -42.15 28.99
CA HIS A 331 15.35 -43.42 28.40
C HIS A 331 15.70 -44.45 29.46
N THR A 332 16.43 -44.09 30.50
CA THR A 332 16.78 -45.00 31.59
C THR A 332 15.53 -45.48 32.34
N ILE A 333 14.59 -44.57 32.62
CA ILE A 333 13.30 -44.89 33.26
C ILE A 333 12.46 -45.78 32.34
N LEU A 334 12.34 -45.46 31.05
CA LEU A 334 11.59 -46.27 30.08
C LEU A 334 12.21 -47.66 29.91
N GLN A 335 13.53 -47.77 29.90
CA GLN A 335 14.22 -49.04 29.76
C GLN A 335 14.07 -49.91 31.02
N GLN A 336 14.13 -49.32 32.22
CA GLN A 336 13.81 -50.00 33.47
C GLN A 336 12.34 -50.43 33.53
N GLN A 337 11.43 -49.61 33.00
CA GLN A 337 10.00 -49.90 32.89
C GLN A 337 9.71 -51.05 31.93
N GLU A 338 10.27 -51.02 30.72
CA GLU A 338 10.15 -52.09 29.72
C GLU A 338 10.70 -53.41 30.26
N GLN A 339 11.82 -53.36 30.98
CA GLN A 339 12.43 -54.56 31.56
C GLN A 339 11.57 -55.13 32.71
N ALA A 340 11.05 -54.29 33.59
CA ALA A 340 10.13 -54.74 34.66
C ALA A 340 8.79 -55.26 34.12
N LEU A 341 8.24 -54.66 33.05
CA LEU A 341 7.04 -55.13 32.37
C LEU A 341 7.29 -56.47 31.65
N SER A 342 8.47 -56.64 31.05
CA SER A 342 8.90 -57.89 30.42
C SER A 342 9.09 -59.01 31.45
N ASP A 343 9.69 -58.70 32.60
CA ASP A 343 9.88 -59.67 33.69
C ASP A 343 8.53 -60.09 34.30
N LEU A 344 7.60 -59.16 34.52
CA LEU A 344 6.26 -59.45 35.00
C LEU A 344 5.43 -60.24 33.96
N ALA A 345 5.51 -59.86 32.68
CA ALA A 345 4.81 -60.54 31.60
C ALA A 345 5.33 -61.97 31.39
N SER A 346 6.64 -62.19 31.47
CA SER A 346 7.25 -63.52 31.31
C SER A 346 6.86 -64.46 32.47
N GLN A 347 6.90 -63.97 33.72
CA GLN A 347 6.50 -64.77 34.89
C GLN A 347 5.01 -65.18 34.83
N GLN A 348 4.12 -64.27 34.42
CA GLN A 348 2.69 -64.57 34.27
C GLN A 348 2.38 -65.45 33.04
N GLN A 349 3.16 -65.32 31.96
CA GLN A 349 3.00 -66.14 30.76
C GLN A 349 3.46 -67.58 30.99
N GLU A 350 4.45 -67.81 31.83
CA GLU A 350 4.89 -69.16 32.22
C GLU A 350 3.82 -69.87 33.09
N GLU A 351 3.19 -69.16 34.04
CA GLU A 351 2.06 -69.67 34.82
C GLU A 351 0.83 -70.00 33.94
N LEU A 352 0.43 -69.09 33.03
CA LEU A 352 -0.69 -69.33 32.11
C LEU A 352 -0.43 -70.51 31.16
N LYS A 353 0.81 -70.66 30.68
CA LYS A 353 1.23 -71.77 29.81
C LYS A 353 1.15 -73.11 30.54
N THR A 354 1.56 -73.20 31.81
CA THR A 354 1.43 -74.44 32.59
C THR A 354 -0.04 -74.83 32.84
N LEU A 355 -0.92 -73.84 33.02
CA LEU A 355 -2.37 -74.06 33.13
C LEU A 355 -3.00 -74.50 31.80
N GLU A 356 -2.59 -73.91 30.68
CA GLU A 356 -3.00 -74.30 29.33
C GLU A 356 -2.57 -75.73 29.00
N GLU A 357 -1.31 -76.10 29.26
CA GLU A 357 -0.80 -77.47 29.08
C GLU A 357 -1.57 -78.48 29.96
N THR A 358 -1.97 -78.08 31.17
CA THR A 358 -2.80 -78.91 32.07
C THR A 358 -4.23 -79.10 31.52
N ILE A 359 -4.82 -78.05 30.96
CA ILE A 359 -6.16 -78.09 30.33
C ILE A 359 -6.13 -78.93 29.04
N GLU A 360 -5.09 -78.76 28.22
CA GLU A 360 -4.83 -79.54 27.00
C GLU A 360 -4.68 -81.05 27.32
N HIS A 361 -3.89 -81.36 28.36
CA HIS A 361 -3.69 -82.74 28.83
C HIS A 361 -5.01 -83.37 29.31
N LEU A 362 -5.83 -82.63 30.06
CA LEU A 362 -7.14 -83.09 30.52
C LEU A 362 -8.14 -83.28 29.36
N ARG A 363 -8.10 -82.40 28.34
CA ARG A 363 -8.91 -82.55 27.11
C ARG A 363 -8.53 -83.78 26.30
N ASN A 364 -7.23 -84.01 26.09
CA ASN A 364 -6.72 -85.17 25.35
C ASN A 364 -7.01 -86.49 26.09
N THR A 365 -6.97 -86.48 27.43
CA THR A 365 -7.35 -87.63 28.26
C THR A 365 -8.86 -87.93 28.15
N LEU A 366 -9.69 -86.89 27.98
CA LEU A 366 -11.14 -87.04 27.75
C LEU A 366 -11.46 -87.57 26.33
N ALA A 367 -10.67 -87.16 25.33
CA ALA A 367 -10.83 -87.60 23.94
C ALA A 367 -10.46 -89.08 23.71
N GLY A 368 -9.56 -89.64 24.53
CA GLY A 368 -9.17 -91.07 24.48
C GLY A 368 -10.19 -92.04 25.08
N ALA A 369 -11.17 -91.55 25.84
CA ALA A 369 -12.23 -92.37 26.44
C ALA A 369 -13.43 -92.51 25.49
N GLY A 370 -13.31 -93.47 24.56
CA GLY A 370 -14.37 -94.15 23.79
C GLY A 370 -15.71 -93.46 23.51
N SER A 371 -15.98 -93.27 22.21
CA SER A 371 -17.25 -92.85 21.61
C SER A 371 -18.48 -93.55 22.21
N CYS A 372 -19.43 -92.74 22.70
CA CYS A 372 -20.71 -93.18 23.25
C CYS A 372 -21.86 -92.56 22.43
N PRO A 373 -22.93 -93.30 22.07
CA PRO A 373 -24.01 -92.79 21.20
C PRO A 373 -24.85 -91.65 21.81
N GLU A 374 -24.69 -91.36 23.09
CA GLU A 374 -25.33 -90.22 23.79
C GLU A 374 -24.67 -88.86 23.47
N LEU A 375 -23.57 -88.86 22.69
CA LEU A 375 -22.86 -87.64 22.25
C LEU A 375 -23.60 -86.83 21.17
N ASP A 376 -24.48 -87.43 20.34
CA ASP A 376 -25.18 -86.67 19.29
C ASP A 376 -26.28 -85.75 19.87
N GLU A 377 -26.92 -86.12 20.98
CA GLU A 377 -27.89 -85.24 21.66
C GLU A 377 -27.21 -84.12 22.47
N THR A 378 -25.98 -84.32 22.93
CA THR A 378 -25.20 -83.29 23.65
C THR A 378 -24.35 -82.40 22.75
N LEU A 379 -24.05 -82.83 21.52
CA LEU A 379 -23.40 -82.01 20.48
C LEU A 379 -24.38 -81.16 19.67
N ALA A 380 -25.69 -81.44 19.73
CA ALA A 380 -26.72 -80.62 19.09
C ALA A 380 -26.65 -79.11 19.46
N PRO A 381 -26.50 -78.71 20.74
CA PRO A 381 -26.34 -77.30 21.09
C PRO A 381 -25.00 -76.70 20.64
N LEU A 382 -23.94 -77.51 20.52
CA LEU A 382 -22.63 -77.04 20.02
C LEU A 382 -22.65 -76.87 18.49
N ARG A 383 -23.30 -77.76 17.73
CA ARG A 383 -23.57 -77.57 16.29
C ARG A 383 -24.54 -76.43 16.05
N GLN A 384 -25.51 -76.21 16.94
CA GLN A 384 -26.39 -75.04 16.88
C GLN A 384 -25.63 -73.75 17.19
N GLN A 385 -24.73 -73.73 18.18
CA GLN A 385 -23.83 -72.60 18.43
C GLN A 385 -22.85 -72.36 17.28
N GLU A 386 -22.35 -73.42 16.63
CA GLU A 386 -21.50 -73.33 15.44
C GLU A 386 -22.29 -72.77 14.25
N THR A 387 -23.55 -73.21 14.08
CA THR A 387 -24.46 -72.68 13.04
C THR A 387 -24.87 -71.24 13.35
N GLU A 388 -25.12 -70.88 14.61
CA GLU A 388 -25.43 -69.52 15.06
C GLU A 388 -24.20 -68.61 14.92
N ALA A 389 -22.99 -69.09 15.21
CA ALA A 389 -21.75 -68.36 14.99
C ALA A 389 -21.46 -68.15 13.50
N ILE A 390 -21.70 -69.15 12.66
CA ILE A 390 -21.63 -69.04 11.20
C ILE A 390 -22.69 -68.05 10.68
N THR A 391 -23.93 -68.13 11.17
CA THR A 391 -25.01 -67.21 10.76
C THR A 391 -24.77 -65.78 11.25
N GLN A 392 -24.19 -65.61 12.45
CA GLN A 392 -23.81 -64.31 13.00
C GLN A 392 -22.61 -63.72 12.27
N ARG A 393 -21.63 -64.55 11.89
CA ARG A 393 -20.51 -64.16 11.02
C ARG A 393 -21.01 -63.72 9.65
N ASP A 394 -21.89 -64.49 9.02
CA ASP A 394 -22.42 -64.16 7.69
C ASP A 394 -23.30 -62.91 7.76
N ARG A 395 -24.05 -62.68 8.85
CA ARG A 395 -24.72 -61.39 9.13
C ARG A 395 -23.76 -60.22 9.33
N ILE A 396 -22.66 -60.40 10.07
CA ILE A 396 -21.67 -59.34 10.26
C ILE A 396 -21.02 -59.00 8.92
N LEU A 397 -20.74 -60.00 8.07
CA LEU A 397 -20.24 -59.79 6.71
C LEU A 397 -21.28 -59.06 5.85
N ASP A 398 -22.55 -59.48 5.88
CA ASP A 398 -23.63 -58.80 5.17
C ASP A 398 -23.84 -57.36 5.66
N ASP A 399 -23.75 -57.10 6.98
CA ASP A 399 -23.86 -55.78 7.59
C ASP A 399 -22.67 -54.89 7.18
N ILE A 400 -21.44 -55.42 7.17
CA ILE A 400 -20.25 -54.70 6.68
C ILE A 400 -20.41 -54.38 5.19
N VAL A 401 -20.89 -55.32 4.38
CA VAL A 401 -21.14 -55.13 2.95
C VAL A 401 -22.25 -54.09 2.72
N GLN A 402 -23.31 -54.12 3.53
CA GLN A 402 -24.41 -53.15 3.45
C GLN A 402 -23.97 -51.74 3.90
N LEU A 403 -23.13 -51.63 4.94
CA LEU A 403 -22.47 -50.38 5.37
C LEU A 403 -21.54 -49.84 4.27
N CYS A 404 -20.78 -50.71 3.60
CA CYS A 404 -19.92 -50.33 2.48
C CYS A 404 -20.72 -49.89 1.24
N HIS A 405 -21.90 -50.46 1.00
CA HIS A 405 -22.82 -49.99 -0.05
C HIS A 405 -23.52 -48.67 0.28
N GLN A 406 -23.58 -48.28 1.57
CA GLN A 406 -24.10 -46.99 2.03
C GLN A 406 -23.04 -45.88 2.06
N ALA A 407 -21.74 -46.21 1.96
CA ALA A 407 -20.69 -45.22 1.77
C ALA A 407 -20.93 -44.48 0.45
N PRO A 408 -20.76 -43.14 0.39
CA PRO A 408 -20.99 -42.38 -0.82
C PRO A 408 -20.15 -42.97 -1.95
N GLN A 409 -20.81 -43.48 -2.99
CA GLN A 409 -20.11 -43.97 -4.17
C GLN A 409 -19.22 -42.82 -4.66
N ALA A 410 -17.92 -43.09 -4.77
CA ALA A 410 -16.96 -42.17 -5.35
C ALA A 410 -17.59 -41.58 -6.63
N HIS A 411 -17.59 -40.25 -6.78
CA HIS A 411 -18.10 -39.61 -7.99
C HIS A 411 -17.51 -40.34 -9.21
N SER A 412 -18.33 -41.16 -9.88
CA SER A 412 -17.86 -41.94 -11.02
C SER A 412 -17.66 -40.97 -12.16
N ILE A 413 -16.41 -40.79 -12.57
CA ILE A 413 -16.06 -40.00 -13.75
C ILE A 413 -16.48 -40.84 -14.95
N ASP A 414 -17.62 -40.50 -15.55
CA ASP A 414 -18.14 -41.15 -16.75
C ASP A 414 -17.59 -40.46 -18.03
N ALA A 415 -17.99 -40.95 -19.19
CA ALA A 415 -17.61 -40.36 -20.48
C ALA A 415 -18.25 -38.97 -20.74
N ALA A 416 -19.17 -38.50 -19.88
CA ALA A 416 -19.86 -37.21 -19.99
C ALA A 416 -19.29 -36.11 -19.08
N GLY A 417 -18.34 -36.43 -18.18
CA GLY A 417 -17.66 -35.48 -17.29
C GLY A 417 -18.17 -35.52 -15.85
N LEU A 418 -17.83 -34.51 -15.05
CA LEU A 418 -18.30 -34.40 -13.67
C LEU A 418 -19.68 -33.72 -13.64
N SER A 419 -20.67 -34.34 -12.97
CA SER A 419 -22.08 -33.92 -13.04
C SER A 419 -22.41 -32.66 -12.23
N THR A 420 -21.86 -32.49 -11.03
CA THR A 420 -22.05 -31.29 -10.17
C THR A 420 -20.91 -31.12 -9.15
N PRO A 421 -20.54 -29.88 -8.75
CA PRO A 421 -19.55 -29.64 -7.71
C PRO A 421 -20.05 -30.08 -6.32
N ALA A 422 -19.15 -30.61 -5.48
CA ALA A 422 -19.47 -30.94 -4.10
C ALA A 422 -19.81 -29.68 -3.28
N HIS A 423 -20.84 -29.76 -2.44
CA HIS A 423 -21.28 -28.68 -1.55
C HIS A 423 -20.93 -28.90 -0.07
N HIS A 424 -20.57 -30.13 0.29
CA HIS A 424 -20.21 -30.52 1.66
C HIS A 424 -18.87 -31.25 1.67
N MET A 425 -18.12 -31.13 2.78
CA MET A 425 -16.88 -31.87 2.95
C MET A 425 -17.17 -33.38 3.06
N PRO A 426 -16.43 -34.23 2.33
CA PRO A 426 -16.55 -35.68 2.48
C PRO A 426 -15.92 -36.13 3.80
N THR A 427 -16.51 -37.13 4.45
CA THR A 427 -15.89 -37.82 5.60
C THR A 427 -14.84 -38.83 5.14
N HIS A 428 -15.08 -39.48 4.00
CA HIS A 428 -14.22 -40.51 3.43
C HIS A 428 -14.05 -40.30 1.92
N LEU A 429 -12.82 -40.47 1.41
CA LEU A 429 -12.48 -40.41 -0.01
C LEU A 429 -12.05 -41.79 -0.50
N ALA A 430 -12.74 -42.35 -1.49
CA ALA A 430 -12.40 -43.68 -2.02
C ALA A 430 -11.07 -43.66 -2.81
N LEU A 431 -10.22 -44.66 -2.55
CA LEU A 431 -8.95 -44.90 -3.24
C LEU A 431 -8.99 -46.14 -4.14
N GLY A 432 -9.89 -47.09 -3.91
CA GLY A 432 -9.97 -48.36 -4.63
C GLY A 432 -10.82 -49.36 -3.87
N ALA A 433 -10.72 -50.65 -4.20
CA ALA A 433 -11.44 -51.71 -3.50
C ALA A 433 -10.56 -52.94 -3.29
N VAL A 434 -10.80 -53.70 -2.24
CA VAL A 434 -10.11 -54.95 -1.94
C VAL A 434 -11.05 -56.12 -2.12
N SER A 435 -10.61 -57.17 -2.81
CA SER A 435 -11.37 -58.41 -2.93
C SER A 435 -11.15 -59.29 -1.70
N LEU A 436 -12.24 -59.61 -1.00
CA LEU A 436 -12.26 -60.62 0.04
C LEU A 436 -12.70 -61.96 -0.51
N ASN A 437 -11.94 -63.00 -0.16
CA ASN A 437 -12.38 -64.38 -0.28
C ASN A 437 -12.79 -64.91 1.10
N SER A 438 -13.96 -65.56 1.17
CA SER A 438 -14.46 -66.32 2.34
C SER A 438 -13.43 -67.21 3.04
N THR A 439 -12.41 -67.71 2.32
CA THR A 439 -11.33 -68.56 2.86
C THR A 439 -10.22 -67.78 3.58
N GLN A 440 -10.00 -66.50 3.25
CA GLN A 440 -8.95 -65.68 3.88
C GLN A 440 -9.34 -65.15 5.26
N LEU A 441 -10.65 -65.09 5.56
CA LEU A 441 -11.17 -64.77 6.89
C LEU A 441 -10.98 -65.91 7.91
N LEU A 442 -10.65 -67.12 7.46
CA LEU A 442 -10.61 -68.34 8.31
C LEU A 442 -9.23 -68.61 8.95
N HIS A 443 -8.19 -67.85 8.61
CA HIS A 443 -6.82 -68.28 8.89
C HIS A 443 -6.28 -68.01 10.30
N ASN A 444 -7.11 -67.57 11.26
CA ASN A 444 -6.60 -67.19 12.60
C ASN A 444 -7.25 -67.87 13.83
N ASP A 445 -8.30 -68.68 13.67
CA ASP A 445 -8.92 -69.39 14.80
C ASP A 445 -9.06 -70.86 14.44
N GLY A 446 -8.24 -71.74 15.03
CA GLY A 446 -8.04 -73.17 14.69
C GLY A 446 -9.25 -74.11 14.64
N TRP A 447 -10.27 -73.77 13.86
CA TRP A 447 -11.48 -74.53 13.58
C TRP A 447 -11.43 -75.02 12.14
N GLY A 448 -10.94 -76.24 11.97
CA GLY A 448 -10.90 -76.89 10.66
C GLY A 448 -12.30 -77.27 10.19
N THR A 449 -12.86 -76.51 9.24
CA THR A 449 -13.49 -77.01 8.00
C THR A 449 -13.80 -75.83 7.08
N THR A 450 -13.35 -75.89 5.83
CA THR A 450 -13.70 -74.92 4.77
C THR A 450 -15.14 -75.16 4.29
N PRO A 451 -16.02 -74.14 4.27
CA PRO A 451 -17.34 -74.28 3.65
C PRO A 451 -17.19 -74.39 2.12
N GLU A 452 -17.92 -75.30 1.49
CA GLU A 452 -18.05 -75.37 0.03
C GLU A 452 -18.91 -74.19 -0.46
N GLY A 453 -18.28 -73.09 -0.87
CA GLY A 453 -18.96 -71.93 -1.43
C GLY A 453 -18.06 -70.69 -1.47
N ASN A 454 -17.28 -70.56 -2.54
CA ASN A 454 -16.33 -69.46 -2.73
C ASN A 454 -17.09 -68.17 -3.13
N GLN A 455 -17.66 -67.45 -2.17
CA GLN A 455 -18.21 -66.10 -2.41
C GLN A 455 -17.09 -65.07 -2.26
N SER A 456 -16.93 -64.25 -3.31
CA SER A 456 -15.95 -63.15 -3.37
C SER A 456 -16.71 -61.82 -3.33
N THR A 457 -16.38 -60.97 -2.37
CA THR A 457 -16.99 -59.63 -2.20
C THR A 457 -15.91 -58.56 -2.20
N THR A 458 -16.20 -57.39 -2.76
CA THR A 458 -15.27 -56.25 -2.78
C THR A 458 -15.60 -55.24 -1.69
N LEU A 459 -14.60 -54.79 -0.93
CA LEU A 459 -14.74 -53.70 0.05
C LEU A 459 -14.03 -52.43 -0.44
N PRO A 460 -14.67 -51.26 -0.43
CA PRO A 460 -14.01 -50.01 -0.78
C PRO A 460 -12.96 -49.64 0.27
N ILE A 461 -11.82 -49.14 -0.19
CA ILE A 461 -10.78 -48.57 0.65
C ILE A 461 -10.87 -47.07 0.55
N THR A 462 -10.95 -46.40 1.69
CA THR A 462 -11.16 -44.97 1.77
C THR A 462 -10.15 -44.27 2.68
N LEU A 463 -9.77 -43.05 2.32
CA LEU A 463 -9.06 -42.10 3.17
C LEU A 463 -10.06 -41.35 4.06
N ALA A 464 -9.90 -41.40 5.37
CA ALA A 464 -10.70 -40.63 6.32
C ALA A 464 -10.30 -39.15 6.29
N TRP A 465 -11.01 -38.36 5.48
CA TRP A 465 -10.60 -36.98 5.15
C TRP A 465 -10.73 -36.01 6.32
N ASP A 466 -11.54 -36.34 7.31
CA ASP A 466 -11.72 -35.59 8.55
C ASP A 466 -10.41 -35.36 9.32
N THR A 467 -9.42 -36.24 9.13
CA THR A 467 -8.09 -36.18 9.75
C THR A 467 -6.98 -35.67 8.82
N ALA A 468 -7.27 -35.31 7.57
CA ALA A 468 -6.27 -34.99 6.54
C ALA A 468 -5.18 -36.10 6.39
N PRO A 469 -5.58 -37.29 5.92
CA PRO A 469 -4.79 -38.51 6.01
C PRO A 469 -3.67 -38.54 4.97
N SER A 470 -2.48 -38.96 5.38
CA SER A 470 -1.32 -39.08 4.49
C SER A 470 -1.39 -40.36 3.63
N LEU A 471 -0.81 -40.34 2.43
CA LEU A 471 -0.83 -41.45 1.48
C LEU A 471 0.61 -41.80 1.08
N LEU A 472 1.00 -43.07 1.18
CA LEU A 472 2.28 -43.56 0.69
C LEU A 472 2.04 -44.62 -0.39
N ILE A 473 2.64 -44.45 -1.56
CA ILE A 473 2.56 -45.40 -2.68
C ILE A 473 3.97 -45.96 -2.94
N ARG A 474 4.11 -47.28 -2.82
CA ARG A 474 5.35 -48.01 -3.17
C ARG A 474 5.18 -48.70 -4.52
N GLY A 475 6.23 -48.70 -5.33
CA GLY A 475 6.27 -49.39 -6.62
C GLY A 475 6.63 -48.49 -7.79
N SER A 476 6.67 -49.06 -8.99
CA SER A 476 7.22 -48.37 -10.17
C SER A 476 6.49 -47.05 -10.46
N SER A 477 7.21 -46.04 -10.96
CA SER A 477 6.61 -44.74 -11.30
C SER A 477 5.55 -44.86 -12.41
N ALA A 478 5.65 -45.87 -13.27
CA ALA A 478 4.66 -46.13 -14.32
C ALA A 478 3.31 -46.59 -13.75
N ASP A 479 3.33 -47.40 -12.69
CA ASP A 479 2.13 -47.93 -12.06
C ASP A 479 1.53 -46.93 -11.04
N ALA A 480 2.37 -46.11 -10.40
CA ALA A 480 1.93 -45.13 -9.41
C ALA A 480 1.27 -43.88 -10.01
N ARG A 481 1.71 -43.42 -11.19
CA ARG A 481 1.21 -42.17 -11.82
C ARG A 481 -0.31 -42.16 -12.05
N PRO A 482 -0.94 -43.18 -12.68
CA PRO A 482 -2.39 -43.20 -12.88
C PRO A 482 -3.17 -43.15 -11.56
N LEU A 483 -2.64 -43.77 -10.51
CA LEU A 483 -3.24 -43.76 -9.18
C LEU A 483 -3.19 -42.38 -8.54
N ILE A 484 -2.04 -41.69 -8.62
CA ILE A 484 -1.89 -40.31 -8.14
C ILE A 484 -2.86 -39.37 -8.87
N HIS A 485 -2.97 -39.50 -10.20
CA HIS A 485 -3.89 -38.67 -11.00
C HIS A 485 -5.34 -38.91 -10.63
N SER A 486 -5.74 -40.18 -10.46
CA SER A 486 -7.08 -40.55 -10.04
C SER A 486 -7.39 -40.01 -8.65
N ALA A 487 -6.49 -40.21 -7.67
CA ALA A 487 -6.66 -39.70 -6.31
C ALA A 487 -6.77 -38.17 -6.27
N MET A 488 -5.92 -37.45 -7.02
CA MET A 488 -6.00 -35.99 -7.12
C MET A 488 -7.35 -35.54 -7.69
N LEU A 489 -7.79 -36.13 -8.80
CA LEU A 489 -9.04 -35.73 -9.44
C LEU A 489 -10.26 -36.06 -8.57
N SER A 490 -10.29 -37.25 -7.95
CA SER A 490 -11.35 -37.62 -7.01
C SER A 490 -11.40 -36.68 -5.81
N THR A 491 -10.24 -36.24 -5.31
CA THR A 491 -10.15 -35.25 -4.23
C THR A 491 -10.71 -33.89 -4.66
N MET A 492 -10.31 -33.41 -5.84
CA MET A 492 -10.79 -32.13 -6.39
C MET A 492 -12.29 -32.14 -6.69
N ALA A 493 -12.84 -33.30 -7.07
CA ALA A 493 -14.27 -33.46 -7.35
C ALA A 493 -15.11 -33.62 -6.07
N ALA A 494 -14.61 -34.36 -5.08
CA ALA A 494 -15.32 -34.67 -3.85
C ALA A 494 -15.26 -33.55 -2.80
N ILE A 495 -14.24 -32.68 -2.86
CA ILE A 495 -14.09 -31.56 -1.93
C ILE A 495 -14.68 -30.28 -2.55
N PRO A 496 -15.43 -29.47 -1.79
CA PRO A 496 -15.98 -28.22 -2.30
C PRO A 496 -14.90 -27.30 -2.92
N PRO A 497 -15.17 -26.68 -4.09
CA PRO A 497 -14.18 -25.85 -4.75
C PRO A 497 -13.68 -24.71 -3.87
N GLY A 498 -12.37 -24.51 -3.85
CA GLY A 498 -11.70 -23.51 -3.00
C GLY A 498 -11.33 -24.00 -1.59
N MET A 499 -11.72 -25.22 -1.19
CA MET A 499 -11.37 -25.82 0.10
C MET A 499 -10.15 -26.74 0.05
N VAL A 500 -9.51 -26.93 -1.11
CA VAL A 500 -8.29 -27.74 -1.24
C VAL A 500 -7.28 -27.05 -2.14
N ARG A 501 -5.99 -27.21 -1.83
CA ARG A 501 -4.85 -26.72 -2.60
C ARG A 501 -3.78 -27.81 -2.71
N PHE A 502 -3.17 -27.94 -3.89
CA PHE A 502 -2.15 -28.94 -4.17
C PHE A 502 -0.79 -28.29 -4.40
N THR A 503 0.23 -28.82 -3.71
CA THR A 503 1.64 -28.52 -3.95
C THR A 503 2.29 -29.72 -4.62
N LEU A 504 2.74 -29.56 -5.86
CA LEU A 504 3.24 -30.66 -6.70
C LEU A 504 4.76 -30.60 -6.81
N CYS A 505 5.43 -31.71 -6.48
CA CYS A 505 6.88 -31.85 -6.52
C CYS A 505 7.30 -33.06 -7.36
N ASP A 506 8.12 -32.82 -8.39
CA ASP A 506 8.65 -33.85 -9.30
C ASP A 506 10.16 -33.64 -9.53
N PRO A 507 11.01 -34.11 -8.60
CA PRO A 507 12.46 -33.92 -8.68
C PRO A 507 13.14 -34.71 -9.80
N GLN A 508 12.51 -35.76 -10.33
CA GLN A 508 13.14 -36.68 -11.27
C GLN A 508 12.72 -36.44 -12.73
N HIS A 509 11.42 -36.26 -12.98
CA HIS A 509 10.87 -36.23 -14.33
C HIS A 509 10.53 -34.80 -14.79
N LEU A 510 11.04 -33.79 -14.09
CA LEU A 510 10.92 -32.37 -14.43
C LEU A 510 9.46 -31.91 -14.68
N GLY A 511 8.50 -32.53 -14.00
CA GLY A 511 7.08 -32.21 -14.08
C GLY A 511 6.27 -33.10 -15.04
N GLU A 512 6.90 -34.02 -15.77
CA GLU A 512 6.22 -34.97 -16.66
C GLU A 512 5.20 -35.83 -15.88
N SER A 513 5.49 -36.13 -14.62
CA SER A 513 4.60 -36.93 -13.76
C SER A 513 3.23 -36.27 -13.53
N PHE A 514 3.10 -34.96 -13.79
CA PHE A 514 1.87 -34.18 -13.63
C PHE A 514 1.39 -33.51 -14.92
N ALA A 515 1.85 -33.97 -16.10
CA ALA A 515 1.55 -33.34 -17.39
C ALA A 515 0.06 -32.98 -17.62
N PRO A 516 -0.94 -33.81 -17.25
CA PRO A 516 -2.36 -33.45 -17.42
C PRO A 516 -2.82 -32.24 -16.61
N PHE A 517 -2.15 -31.92 -15.49
CA PHE A 517 -2.53 -30.85 -14.57
C PHE A 517 -1.78 -29.53 -14.83
N LEU A 518 -0.79 -29.51 -15.74
CA LEU A 518 -0.02 -28.30 -16.05
C LEU A 518 -0.89 -27.14 -16.58
N ALA A 519 -1.99 -27.46 -17.27
CA ALA A 519 -2.95 -26.44 -17.72
C ALA A 519 -3.52 -25.60 -16.56
N LEU A 520 -3.68 -26.18 -15.37
CA LEU A 520 -4.13 -25.45 -14.19
C LEU A 520 -3.05 -24.51 -13.64
N CYS A 521 -1.77 -24.86 -13.80
CA CYS A 521 -0.63 -23.98 -13.45
C CYS A 521 -0.59 -22.75 -14.37
N ASP A 522 -0.74 -22.98 -15.68
CA ASP A 522 -0.73 -21.93 -16.72
C ASP A 522 -1.90 -20.95 -16.57
N GLN A 523 -3.05 -21.45 -16.11
CA GLN A 523 -4.25 -20.65 -15.84
C GLN A 523 -4.24 -19.98 -14.45
N HIS A 524 -3.14 -20.12 -13.69
CA HIS A 524 -3.00 -19.60 -12.32
C HIS A 524 -4.15 -19.98 -11.39
N SER A 525 -4.63 -21.22 -11.55
CA SER A 525 -5.74 -21.76 -10.76
C SER A 525 -5.37 -21.80 -9.26
N PRO A 526 -6.21 -21.30 -8.33
CA PRO A 526 -5.89 -21.35 -6.90
C PRO A 526 -5.81 -22.78 -6.34
N LEU A 527 -6.21 -23.81 -7.11
CA LEU A 527 -6.10 -25.23 -6.77
C LEU A 527 -4.65 -25.75 -6.81
N ILE A 528 -3.79 -25.24 -7.68
CA ILE A 528 -2.40 -25.72 -7.85
C ILE A 528 -1.47 -24.50 -7.88
N GLY A 529 -0.27 -24.64 -7.32
CA GLY A 529 0.76 -23.60 -7.39
C GLY A 529 1.13 -23.19 -8.84
N PRO A 530 1.91 -22.11 -9.03
CA PRO A 530 2.22 -21.54 -10.34
C PRO A 530 3.04 -22.48 -11.25
N LYS A 531 3.66 -23.51 -10.67
CA LYS A 531 4.43 -24.53 -11.38
C LYS A 531 4.58 -25.78 -10.51
N VAL A 532 5.01 -26.86 -11.14
CA VAL A 532 5.53 -28.05 -10.45
C VAL A 532 6.97 -27.79 -10.02
N TRP A 533 7.31 -28.12 -8.77
CA TRP A 533 8.63 -27.88 -8.20
C TRP A 533 9.57 -29.04 -8.51
N THR A 534 10.72 -28.75 -9.12
CA THR A 534 11.63 -29.78 -9.64
C THR A 534 13.03 -29.70 -9.03
N SER A 535 13.45 -28.54 -8.52
CA SER A 535 14.76 -28.37 -7.90
C SER A 535 14.73 -28.63 -6.39
N SER A 536 15.79 -29.24 -5.84
CA SER A 536 15.88 -29.58 -4.41
C SER A 536 15.72 -28.37 -3.49
N ASN A 537 16.33 -27.23 -3.83
CA ASN A 537 16.24 -26.01 -3.01
C ASN A 537 14.81 -25.43 -3.02
N GLU A 538 14.12 -25.48 -4.17
CA GLU A 538 12.73 -25.02 -4.24
C GLU A 538 11.79 -25.96 -3.48
N ILE A 539 12.01 -27.28 -3.55
CA ILE A 539 11.24 -28.26 -2.79
C ILE A 539 11.44 -28.03 -1.28
N GLU A 540 12.68 -27.81 -0.83
CA GLU A 540 12.97 -27.50 0.57
C GLU A 540 12.27 -26.21 1.03
N GLN A 541 12.29 -25.16 0.20
CA GLN A 541 11.55 -23.93 0.48
C GLN A 541 10.04 -24.19 0.58
N ARG A 542 9.46 -25.04 -0.27
CA ARG A 542 8.02 -25.34 -0.21
C ARG A 542 7.63 -26.12 1.04
N LEU A 543 8.48 -27.03 1.50
CA LEU A 543 8.28 -27.69 2.80
C LEU A 543 8.37 -26.70 3.96
N HIS A 544 9.26 -25.70 3.85
CA HIS A 544 9.35 -24.62 4.83
C HIS A 544 8.07 -23.75 4.82
N ASP A 545 7.62 -23.30 3.66
CA ASP A 545 6.38 -22.51 3.51
C ASP A 545 5.14 -23.26 4.05
N LEU A 546 5.05 -24.58 3.82
CA LEU A 546 3.97 -25.42 4.38
C LEU A 546 4.09 -25.56 5.91
N SER A 547 5.30 -25.60 6.45
CA SER A 547 5.51 -25.63 7.90
C SER A 547 5.10 -24.31 8.54
N GLU A 548 5.46 -23.16 7.94
CA GLU A 548 5.00 -21.83 8.37
C GLU A 548 3.48 -21.71 8.27
N HIS A 549 2.86 -22.26 7.22
CA HIS A 549 1.41 -22.30 7.10
C HIS A 549 0.78 -23.11 8.24
N GLY A 550 1.31 -24.29 8.56
CA GLY A 550 0.84 -25.10 9.70
C GLY A 550 0.95 -24.34 11.02
N GLU A 551 2.07 -23.64 11.25
CA GLU A 551 2.25 -22.78 12.41
C GLU A 551 1.23 -21.63 12.46
N LYS A 552 0.99 -20.95 11.34
CA LYS A 552 -0.07 -19.93 11.18
C LYS A 552 -1.43 -20.51 11.53
N VAL A 553 -1.78 -21.70 11.05
CA VAL A 553 -3.06 -22.35 11.34
C VAL A 553 -3.20 -22.66 12.83
N ILE A 554 -2.16 -23.20 13.45
CA ILE A 554 -2.15 -23.48 14.90
C ILE A 554 -2.34 -22.20 15.72
N GLN A 555 -1.54 -21.16 15.45
CA GLN A 555 -1.52 -19.92 16.24
C GLN A 555 -2.74 -19.01 15.98
N LYS A 556 -3.21 -18.96 14.73
CA LYS A 556 -4.29 -18.06 14.31
C LYS A 556 -5.67 -18.69 14.47
N TYR A 557 -5.86 -19.92 13.98
CA TYR A 557 -7.19 -20.53 13.83
C TYR A 557 -7.52 -21.55 14.92
N LEU A 558 -6.60 -22.46 15.24
CA LEU A 558 -6.89 -23.54 16.20
C LEU A 558 -6.85 -23.08 17.66
N ARG A 559 -5.77 -22.40 18.07
CA ARG A 559 -5.50 -21.97 19.47
C ARG A 559 -5.89 -23.08 20.46
N ASP A 560 -6.58 -22.74 21.56
CA ASP A 560 -7.16 -23.69 22.52
C ASP A 560 -8.65 -23.99 22.25
N ARG A 561 -9.19 -23.61 21.07
CA ARG A 561 -10.64 -23.68 20.79
C ARG A 561 -11.03 -24.83 19.87
N HIS A 562 -10.14 -25.23 18.96
CA HIS A 562 -10.42 -26.30 17.98
C HIS A 562 -9.31 -27.34 17.98
N ALA A 563 -9.68 -28.62 17.93
CA ALA A 563 -8.72 -29.72 17.94
C ALA A 563 -7.89 -29.80 16.64
N ASN A 564 -8.52 -29.56 15.49
CA ASN A 564 -7.93 -29.63 14.15
C ASN A 564 -8.62 -28.66 13.17
N LEU A 565 -8.06 -28.52 11.96
CA LEU A 565 -8.61 -27.61 10.95
C LEU A 565 -10.04 -27.96 10.53
N THR A 566 -10.37 -29.25 10.44
CA THR A 566 -11.72 -29.71 10.10
C THR A 566 -12.77 -29.17 11.07
N ALA A 567 -12.51 -29.21 12.37
CA ALA A 567 -13.40 -28.68 13.40
C ALA A 567 -13.57 -27.14 13.30
N TYR A 568 -12.53 -26.42 12.89
CA TYR A 568 -12.62 -24.98 12.62
C TYR A 568 -13.46 -24.70 11.37
N ASN A 569 -13.18 -25.40 10.26
CA ASN A 569 -13.85 -25.19 8.97
C ASN A 569 -15.35 -25.48 8.99
N GLN A 570 -15.79 -26.44 9.82
CA GLN A 570 -17.23 -26.72 10.02
C GLN A 570 -18.00 -25.50 10.55
N GLN A 571 -17.35 -24.62 11.33
CA GLN A 571 -17.95 -23.40 11.85
C GLN A 571 -17.65 -22.18 10.97
N ALA A 572 -16.48 -22.15 10.32
CA ALA A 572 -15.97 -20.98 9.60
C ALA A 572 -16.77 -20.57 8.34
N GLY A 573 -17.56 -21.47 7.74
CA GLY A 573 -18.40 -21.15 6.58
C GLY A 573 -17.60 -20.57 5.40
N ALA A 574 -17.90 -19.34 4.99
CA ALA A 574 -17.18 -18.63 3.91
C ALA A 574 -15.70 -18.29 4.25
N LEU A 575 -15.32 -18.36 5.53
CA LEU A 575 -13.97 -18.06 6.02
C LEU A 575 -13.14 -19.31 6.32
N ALA A 576 -13.57 -20.47 5.81
CA ALA A 576 -12.83 -21.70 5.94
C ALA A 576 -11.44 -21.59 5.26
N GLU A 577 -10.45 -22.21 5.89
CA GLU A 577 -9.08 -22.31 5.39
C GLU A 577 -8.95 -23.59 4.54
N PRO A 578 -8.38 -23.55 3.33
CA PRO A 578 -8.31 -24.71 2.48
C PRO A 578 -7.30 -25.73 3.01
N TYR A 579 -7.62 -27.01 2.84
CA TYR A 579 -6.70 -28.12 3.07
C TYR A 579 -5.52 -28.07 2.09
N GLN A 580 -4.33 -28.36 2.57
CA GLN A 580 -3.12 -28.42 1.75
C GLN A 580 -2.77 -29.88 1.47
N VAL A 581 -2.59 -30.24 0.20
CA VAL A 581 -2.17 -31.57 -0.22
C VAL A 581 -0.79 -31.44 -0.87
N LEU A 582 0.24 -31.95 -0.21
CA LEU A 582 1.59 -32.05 -0.76
C LEU A 582 1.72 -33.37 -1.51
N VAL A 583 2.02 -33.33 -2.81
CA VAL A 583 2.26 -34.53 -3.63
C VAL A 583 3.72 -34.54 -4.07
N LEU A 584 4.48 -35.54 -3.62
CA LEU A 584 5.92 -35.64 -3.88
C LEU A 584 6.26 -37.01 -4.50
N CYS A 585 6.76 -36.98 -5.75
CA CYS A 585 7.06 -38.17 -6.53
C CYS A 585 8.53 -38.61 -6.43
N ASP A 586 8.77 -39.91 -6.59
CA ASP A 586 10.10 -40.52 -6.77
C ASP A 586 11.14 -40.31 -5.62
N LEU A 587 10.71 -40.45 -4.36
CA LEU A 587 11.62 -40.44 -3.20
C LEU A 587 12.64 -41.59 -3.21
N PRO A 588 13.87 -41.41 -2.69
CA PRO A 588 14.45 -40.22 -2.03
C PRO A 588 15.07 -39.18 -2.99
N ARG A 589 14.92 -39.33 -4.31
CA ARG A 589 15.71 -38.55 -5.26
C ARG A 589 15.33 -37.07 -5.17
N GLY A 590 16.34 -36.20 -5.20
CA GLY A 590 16.15 -34.75 -5.09
C GLY A 590 15.84 -34.23 -3.68
N CYS A 591 15.86 -35.07 -2.64
CA CYS A 591 15.68 -34.66 -1.23
C CYS A 591 17.02 -34.65 -0.49
N SER A 592 17.30 -33.58 0.26
CA SER A 592 18.43 -33.51 1.20
C SER A 592 18.04 -34.12 2.55
N ALA A 593 19.02 -34.28 3.46
CA ALA A 593 18.74 -34.72 4.83
C ALA A 593 17.79 -33.76 5.58
N THR A 594 17.92 -32.45 5.35
CA THR A 594 17.02 -31.43 5.91
C THR A 594 15.63 -31.50 5.29
N THR A 595 15.51 -31.82 4.00
CA THR A 595 14.21 -32.07 3.34
C THR A 595 13.47 -33.24 4.00
N LEU A 596 14.17 -34.35 4.26
CA LEU A 596 13.58 -35.54 4.89
C LEU A 596 13.14 -35.27 6.34
N GLU A 597 13.93 -34.51 7.10
CA GLU A 597 13.57 -34.11 8.47
C GLU A 597 12.30 -33.23 8.49
N ARG A 598 12.23 -32.22 7.62
CA ARG A 598 11.03 -31.37 7.49
C ARG A 598 9.81 -32.15 7.04
N LEU A 599 9.98 -33.08 6.10
CA LEU A 599 8.91 -33.95 5.64
C LEU A 599 8.38 -34.83 6.79
N ASN A 600 9.29 -35.40 7.59
CA ASN A 600 8.92 -36.20 8.75
C ASN A 600 8.15 -35.36 9.78
N ASN A 601 8.55 -34.12 10.04
CA ASN A 601 7.81 -33.23 10.93
C ASN A 601 6.39 -32.95 10.40
N LEU A 602 6.25 -32.63 9.10
CA LEU A 602 4.94 -32.43 8.46
C LEU A 602 4.04 -33.67 8.57
N LEU A 603 4.58 -34.89 8.45
CA LEU A 603 3.81 -36.12 8.64
C LEU A 603 3.21 -36.25 10.06
N HIS A 604 3.85 -35.67 11.08
CA HIS A 604 3.38 -35.77 12.47
C HIS A 604 2.36 -34.69 12.84
N PHE A 605 2.62 -33.41 12.51
CA PHE A 605 1.73 -32.30 12.91
C PHE A 605 0.81 -31.80 11.79
N GLY A 606 1.15 -32.09 10.53
CA GLY A 606 0.42 -31.64 9.34
C GLY A 606 -1.06 -32.01 9.33
N PRO A 607 -1.45 -33.27 9.64
CA PRO A 607 -2.85 -33.69 9.66
C PRO A 607 -3.75 -32.80 10.53
N ARG A 608 -3.26 -32.40 11.72
CA ARG A 608 -3.97 -31.50 12.62
C ARG A 608 -4.21 -30.11 12.01
N CYS A 609 -3.30 -29.67 11.16
CA CYS A 609 -3.33 -28.37 10.48
C CYS A 609 -4.04 -28.43 9.11
N GLY A 610 -4.62 -29.58 8.72
CA GLY A 610 -5.21 -29.78 7.41
C GLY A 610 -4.20 -29.95 6.27
N ILE A 611 -2.96 -30.34 6.60
CA ILE A 611 -1.90 -30.65 5.64
C ILE A 611 -1.81 -32.18 5.47
N SER A 612 -2.18 -32.65 4.28
CA SER A 612 -2.10 -34.06 3.87
C SER A 612 -0.85 -34.28 3.01
N VAL A 613 -0.04 -35.28 3.34
CA VAL A 613 1.23 -35.56 2.64
C VAL A 613 1.12 -36.85 1.83
N TRP A 614 1.31 -36.76 0.52
CA TRP A 614 1.24 -37.86 -0.43
C TRP A 614 2.62 -38.12 -1.04
N LEU A 615 3.12 -39.33 -0.83
CA LEU A 615 4.49 -39.73 -1.15
C LEU A 615 4.49 -40.91 -2.11
N HIS A 616 5.37 -40.85 -3.11
CA HIS A 616 5.67 -42.01 -3.97
C HIS A 616 7.13 -42.43 -3.85
N CYS A 617 7.33 -43.72 -3.58
CA CYS A 617 8.63 -44.36 -3.39
C CYS A 617 8.80 -45.53 -4.39
N PRO A 618 9.65 -45.41 -5.43
CA PRO A 618 9.90 -46.50 -6.38
C PRO A 618 10.68 -47.69 -5.81
N GLY A 619 11.30 -47.54 -4.65
CA GLY A 619 12.07 -48.59 -3.96
C GLY A 619 11.82 -48.61 -2.46
N GLU A 620 12.82 -49.01 -1.68
CA GLU A 620 12.72 -49.01 -0.21
C GLU A 620 12.53 -47.59 0.35
N ILE A 621 11.80 -47.50 1.45
CA ILE A 621 11.54 -46.24 2.15
C ILE A 621 12.87 -45.69 2.69
N PRO A 622 13.19 -44.40 2.43
CA PRO A 622 14.44 -43.80 2.88
C PRO A 622 14.61 -43.84 4.41
N LYS A 623 15.84 -44.14 4.87
CA LYS A 623 16.21 -44.09 6.30
C LYS A 623 16.04 -42.65 6.81
N GLY A 624 14.99 -42.39 7.59
CA GLY A 624 14.65 -41.07 8.12
C GLY A 624 13.16 -40.69 8.04
N ILE A 625 12.36 -41.42 7.26
CA ILE A 625 10.89 -41.28 7.25
C ILE A 625 10.29 -42.28 8.23
N SER A 626 9.56 -41.81 9.25
CA SER A 626 8.83 -42.69 10.16
C SER A 626 7.53 -43.17 9.52
N LEU A 627 7.27 -44.47 9.64
CA LEU A 627 6.03 -45.10 9.17
C LEU A 627 4.88 -45.01 10.19
N GLU A 628 5.17 -44.69 11.45
CA GLU A 628 4.18 -44.65 12.54
C GLU A 628 3.01 -43.67 12.26
N PRO A 629 3.23 -42.43 11.76
CA PRO A 629 2.12 -41.54 11.39
C PRO A 629 1.29 -42.08 10.21
N LEU A 630 1.96 -42.76 9.27
CA LEU A 630 1.32 -43.31 8.07
C LEU A 630 0.46 -44.54 8.36
N HIS A 631 0.81 -45.36 9.36
CA HIS A 631 -0.01 -46.51 9.77
C HIS A 631 -1.16 -46.12 10.72
N SER A 632 -1.03 -45.02 11.46
CA SER A 632 -2.07 -44.58 12.41
C SER A 632 -3.18 -43.74 11.77
N THR A 633 -2.86 -42.93 10.77
CA THR A 633 -3.82 -41.98 10.15
C THR A 633 -3.81 -42.01 8.61
N GLY A 634 -2.86 -42.72 8.00
CA GLY A 634 -2.68 -42.77 6.55
C GLY A 634 -2.97 -44.13 5.93
N VAL A 635 -2.67 -44.23 4.63
CA VAL A 635 -2.76 -45.49 3.86
C VAL A 635 -1.43 -45.72 3.16
N VAL A 636 -0.91 -46.95 3.26
CA VAL A 636 0.29 -47.40 2.57
C VAL A 636 -0.09 -48.44 1.51
N LEU A 637 0.12 -48.11 0.24
CA LEU A 637 -0.17 -48.96 -0.90
C LEU A 637 1.13 -49.54 -1.46
N ASP A 638 1.15 -50.85 -1.68
CA ASP A 638 2.28 -51.56 -2.27
C ASP A 638 1.90 -52.15 -3.63
N LEU A 639 2.44 -51.53 -4.68
CA LEU A 639 2.29 -51.94 -6.08
C LEU A 639 3.40 -52.91 -6.52
N GLY A 640 4.34 -53.28 -5.64
CA GLY A 640 5.40 -54.25 -5.93
C GLY A 640 4.90 -55.71 -5.99
N HIS A 641 3.66 -55.95 -5.58
CA HIS A 641 2.98 -57.24 -5.63
C HIS A 641 1.93 -57.27 -6.74
N ASP A 642 1.73 -58.43 -7.37
CA ASP A 642 0.63 -58.67 -8.32
C ASP A 642 -0.28 -59.78 -7.78
N PRO A 643 -1.50 -59.48 -7.32
CA PRO A 643 -2.14 -58.17 -7.27
C PRO A 643 -1.54 -57.25 -6.19
N ALA A 644 -1.69 -55.93 -6.38
CA ALA A 644 -1.24 -54.90 -5.44
C ALA A 644 -1.90 -55.07 -4.06
N ARG A 645 -1.25 -54.59 -2.99
CA ARG A 645 -1.65 -54.84 -1.59
C ARG A 645 -1.64 -53.57 -0.76
N ILE A 646 -2.30 -53.63 0.40
CA ILE A 646 -2.24 -52.59 1.43
C ILE A 646 -1.30 -53.06 2.53
N ASP A 647 -0.31 -52.24 2.87
CA ASP A 647 0.65 -52.54 3.93
C ASP A 647 0.04 -52.23 5.30
N HIS A 648 -0.84 -53.12 5.75
CA HIS A 648 -1.51 -53.05 7.05
C HIS A 648 -1.59 -54.45 7.69
N PRO A 649 -1.22 -54.62 8.98
CA PRO A 649 -1.12 -55.94 9.61
C PRO A 649 -2.39 -56.79 9.54
N ALA A 650 -3.57 -56.15 9.56
CA ALA A 650 -4.85 -56.85 9.54
C ALA A 650 -5.32 -57.33 8.15
N ILE A 651 -4.77 -56.77 7.05
CA ILE A 651 -5.28 -56.99 5.67
C ILE A 651 -4.15 -57.17 4.64
N ALA A 652 -2.93 -57.49 5.09
CA ALA A 652 -1.73 -57.60 4.26
C ALA A 652 -1.82 -58.66 3.14
N ASP A 653 -2.73 -59.63 3.27
CA ASP A 653 -2.92 -60.72 2.30
C ASP A 653 -4.07 -60.49 1.32
N TRP A 654 -4.77 -59.36 1.41
CA TRP A 654 -5.92 -59.10 0.55
C TRP A 654 -5.51 -58.37 -0.72
N ALA A 655 -6.13 -58.77 -1.84
CA ALA A 655 -5.84 -58.20 -3.16
C ALA A 655 -6.54 -56.85 -3.32
N TRP A 656 -5.75 -55.78 -3.45
CA TRP A 656 -6.26 -54.45 -3.75
C TRP A 656 -6.37 -54.25 -5.27
N HIS A 657 -7.51 -53.70 -5.66
CA HIS A 657 -7.84 -53.27 -7.01
C HIS A 657 -7.91 -51.74 -7.01
N GLY A 658 -7.06 -51.14 -7.83
CA GLY A 658 -7.01 -49.70 -7.99
C GLY A 658 -8.30 -49.10 -8.55
N PRO A 659 -8.42 -47.78 -8.48
CA PRO A 659 -9.55 -47.08 -9.06
C PRO A 659 -9.56 -47.28 -10.59
N VAL A 660 -10.75 -47.18 -11.20
CA VAL A 660 -10.88 -47.31 -12.66
C VAL A 660 -10.01 -46.24 -13.33
N SER A 661 -9.06 -46.67 -14.16
CA SER A 661 -8.17 -45.77 -14.90
C SER A 661 -8.99 -44.85 -15.81
N ILE A 662 -8.80 -43.55 -15.68
CA ILE A 662 -9.52 -42.54 -16.45
C ILE A 662 -8.76 -42.29 -17.75
N ALA A 663 -9.48 -42.34 -18.88
CA ALA A 663 -8.89 -42.05 -20.18
C ALA A 663 -8.35 -40.59 -20.24
N PRO A 664 -7.20 -40.33 -20.90
CA PRO A 664 -6.56 -39.01 -20.91
C PRO A 664 -7.44 -37.86 -21.43
N GLU A 665 -8.33 -38.14 -22.38
CA GLU A 665 -9.31 -37.18 -22.89
C GLU A 665 -10.33 -36.74 -21.84
N ASN A 666 -10.82 -37.67 -21.02
CA ASN A 666 -11.80 -37.40 -19.96
C ASN A 666 -11.15 -36.64 -18.80
N LEU A 667 -9.87 -36.90 -18.52
CA LEU A 667 -9.08 -36.20 -17.51
C LEU A 667 -8.98 -34.69 -17.81
N ARG A 668 -8.69 -34.32 -19.07
CA ARG A 668 -8.61 -32.91 -19.48
C ARG A 668 -9.95 -32.18 -19.35
N HIS A 669 -11.05 -32.85 -19.74
CA HIS A 669 -12.39 -32.26 -19.64
C HIS A 669 -12.80 -32.03 -18.17
N ALA A 670 -12.57 -33.02 -17.30
CA ALA A 670 -12.86 -32.91 -15.87
C ALA A 670 -12.03 -31.79 -15.19
N ILE A 671 -10.75 -31.66 -15.55
CA ILE A 671 -9.87 -30.59 -15.05
C ILE A 671 -10.41 -29.20 -15.43
N SER A 672 -10.89 -29.03 -16.67
CA SER A 672 -11.50 -27.76 -17.12
C SER A 672 -12.77 -27.44 -16.32
N GLN A 673 -13.66 -28.42 -16.12
CA GLN A 673 -14.90 -28.23 -15.35
C GLN A 673 -14.62 -27.83 -13.89
N ILE A 674 -13.64 -28.48 -13.25
CA ILE A 674 -13.22 -28.15 -11.89
C ILE A 674 -12.67 -26.72 -11.80
N HIS A 675 -11.89 -26.30 -12.80
CA HIS A 675 -11.38 -24.93 -12.87
C HIS A 675 -12.51 -23.90 -12.95
N ASP A 676 -13.51 -24.13 -13.81
CA ASP A 676 -14.68 -23.25 -13.97
C ASP A 676 -15.48 -23.16 -12.65
N TRP A 677 -15.68 -24.28 -11.95
CA TRP A 677 -16.33 -24.31 -10.63
C TRP A 677 -15.55 -23.52 -9.58
N GLN A 678 -14.22 -23.59 -9.60
CA GLN A 678 -13.39 -22.86 -8.65
C GLN A 678 -13.44 -21.34 -8.90
N GLN A 679 -13.39 -20.89 -10.16
CA GLN A 679 -13.51 -19.47 -10.48
C GLN A 679 -14.86 -18.90 -10.01
N ALA A 680 -15.94 -19.66 -10.15
CA ALA A 680 -17.27 -19.25 -9.71
C ALA A 680 -17.40 -19.11 -8.18
N LEU A 681 -16.62 -19.86 -7.37
CA LEU A 681 -16.76 -19.95 -5.91
C LEU A 681 -15.71 -19.19 -5.09
N THR A 682 -14.53 -18.93 -5.65
CA THR A 682 -13.51 -18.04 -5.03
C THR A 682 -14.06 -16.61 -4.85
N SER A 683 -15.22 -16.31 -5.44
CA SER A 683 -16.03 -15.10 -5.29
C SER A 683 -16.91 -15.04 -4.02
N ARG A 684 -16.94 -16.07 -3.15
CA ARG A 684 -17.75 -16.09 -1.91
C ARG A 684 -17.20 -15.11 -0.86
N ALA A 685 -17.41 -13.84 -1.13
CA ALA A 685 -17.15 -12.76 -0.21
C ALA A 685 -18.29 -12.64 0.80
N VAL A 686 -18.00 -12.13 2.02
CA VAL A 686 -19.00 -12.02 3.09
C VAL A 686 -20.00 -10.93 2.70
N PRO A 687 -21.29 -11.21 2.47
CA PRO A 687 -22.25 -10.19 2.00
C PRO A 687 -22.43 -9.08 3.04
N ILE A 688 -22.58 -7.82 2.59
CA ILE A 688 -22.82 -6.69 3.49
C ILE A 688 -24.18 -6.77 4.19
N GLU A 689 -25.13 -7.51 3.64
CA GLU A 689 -26.44 -7.74 4.23
C GLU A 689 -26.36 -8.39 5.62
N ASP A 690 -25.28 -9.13 5.91
CA ASP A 690 -24.98 -9.64 7.26
C ASP A 690 -24.78 -8.52 8.29
N SER A 691 -24.46 -7.30 7.85
CA SER A 691 -24.31 -6.10 8.69
C SER A 691 -25.62 -5.35 8.90
N PHE A 692 -26.65 -5.66 8.11
CA PHE A 692 -27.88 -4.87 8.09
C PHE A 692 -28.67 -5.10 9.39
N PRO A 693 -29.20 -4.03 10.01
CA PRO A 693 -30.13 -4.19 11.12
C PRO A 693 -31.40 -4.92 10.64
N ALA A 694 -32.06 -5.63 11.56
CA ALA A 694 -33.36 -6.24 11.28
C ALA A 694 -34.35 -5.22 10.71
N GLU A 695 -35.31 -5.67 9.90
CA GLU A 695 -36.28 -4.76 9.31
C GLU A 695 -37.05 -3.97 10.39
N GLY A 696 -37.08 -2.64 10.26
CA GLY A 696 -37.69 -1.75 11.25
C GLY A 696 -36.75 -1.31 12.38
N ALA A 697 -35.56 -1.88 12.47
CA ALA A 697 -34.53 -1.50 13.45
C ALA A 697 -33.44 -0.56 12.86
N GLN A 698 -33.70 0.06 11.71
CA GLN A 698 -32.82 1.11 11.18
C GLN A 698 -32.76 2.30 12.13
N TRP A 699 -31.58 2.93 12.26
CA TRP A 699 -31.39 4.17 13.03
C TRP A 699 -31.69 4.07 14.54
N GLN A 700 -31.54 2.88 15.13
CA GLN A 700 -31.69 2.65 16.57
C GLN A 700 -30.40 2.95 17.37
N GLU A 701 -29.25 3.07 16.69
CA GLU A 701 -27.96 3.29 17.35
C GLU A 701 -27.69 4.78 17.61
N HIS A 702 -27.06 5.07 18.76
CA HIS A 702 -26.68 6.42 19.16
C HIS A 702 -25.17 6.61 19.13
N SER A 703 -24.71 7.72 18.54
CA SER A 703 -23.28 7.99 18.41
C SER A 703 -22.73 8.90 19.51
N THR A 704 -23.47 9.19 20.58
CA THR A 704 -23.08 10.18 21.61
C THR A 704 -21.68 9.94 22.15
N THR A 705 -21.36 8.72 22.58
CA THR A 705 -20.05 8.37 23.17
C THR A 705 -19.11 7.68 22.18
N LEU A 706 -19.64 6.81 21.34
CA LEU A 706 -18.87 5.97 20.43
C LEU A 706 -19.62 5.83 19.10
N LEU A 707 -18.87 5.91 18.00
CA LEU A 707 -19.32 5.48 16.69
C LEU A 707 -18.78 4.08 16.43
N ARG A 708 -19.66 3.10 16.34
CA ARG A 708 -19.33 1.69 16.12
C ARG A 708 -19.98 1.23 14.82
N ILE A 709 -19.18 0.87 13.82
CA ILE A 709 -19.64 0.52 12.47
C ILE A 709 -19.15 -0.88 12.13
N ALA A 710 -20.04 -1.77 11.71
CA ALA A 710 -19.65 -3.10 11.27
C ALA A 710 -18.94 -3.03 9.90
N ILE A 711 -17.76 -3.63 9.78
CA ILE A 711 -16.92 -3.55 8.57
C ILE A 711 -16.58 -4.91 7.96
N GLY A 712 -16.87 -6.00 8.67
CA GLY A 712 -16.63 -7.36 8.18
C GLY A 712 -16.81 -8.41 9.27
N ARG A 713 -16.21 -9.59 9.07
CA ARG A 713 -16.20 -10.71 10.02
C ARG A 713 -14.79 -11.08 10.45
N SER A 714 -14.57 -11.27 11.74
CA SER A 714 -13.35 -11.84 12.31
C SER A 714 -13.63 -13.28 12.75
N GLY A 715 -13.06 -14.25 12.03
CA GLY A 715 -13.41 -15.67 12.21
C GLY A 715 -14.85 -15.99 11.82
N ALA A 716 -15.32 -17.18 12.22
CA ALA A 716 -16.61 -17.75 11.80
C ALA A 716 -17.84 -16.85 12.03
N GLU A 717 -17.98 -16.30 13.24
CA GLU A 717 -19.24 -15.71 13.71
C GLU A 717 -19.13 -14.26 14.18
N ALA A 718 -17.93 -13.76 14.53
CA ALA A 718 -17.81 -12.45 15.14
C ALA A 718 -17.76 -11.33 14.09
N LEU A 719 -18.59 -10.30 14.26
CA LEU A 719 -18.48 -9.07 13.48
C LEU A 719 -17.25 -8.27 13.91
N GLN A 720 -16.46 -7.83 12.93
CA GLN A 720 -15.42 -6.82 13.13
C GLN A 720 -16.05 -5.43 13.05
N TYR A 721 -15.78 -4.61 14.06
CA TYR A 721 -16.25 -3.24 14.12
C TYR A 721 -15.09 -2.25 13.94
N LEU A 722 -15.37 -1.16 13.24
CA LEU A 722 -14.64 0.09 13.31
C LEU A 722 -15.21 0.90 14.47
N GLU A 723 -14.38 1.23 15.45
CA GLU A 723 -14.78 2.01 16.62
C GLU A 723 -14.07 3.37 16.64
N LEU A 724 -14.83 4.45 16.77
CA LEU A 724 -14.33 5.83 16.77
C LEU A 724 -14.98 6.65 17.89
N GLY A 725 -14.20 7.50 18.55
CA GLY A 725 -14.67 8.36 19.64
C GLY A 725 -14.08 8.05 21.02
N ARG A 726 -13.31 6.97 21.18
CA ARG A 726 -12.73 6.56 22.47
C ARG A 726 -11.21 6.42 22.42
N GLY A 727 -10.52 6.97 23.42
CA GLY A 727 -9.06 6.86 23.53
C GLY A 727 -8.34 7.38 22.28
N THR A 728 -7.40 6.59 21.75
CA THR A 728 -6.68 6.83 20.49
C THR A 728 -7.48 6.47 19.24
N ALA A 729 -8.63 5.79 19.40
CA ALA A 729 -9.49 5.40 18.28
C ALA A 729 -10.37 6.58 17.84
N GLN A 730 -9.79 7.47 17.03
CA GLN A 730 -10.43 8.72 16.59
C GLN A 730 -10.37 8.93 15.08
N HIS A 731 -9.28 8.54 14.46
CA HIS A 731 -9.03 8.66 13.03
C HIS A 731 -8.53 7.30 12.52
N VAL A 732 -8.68 7.06 11.23
CA VAL A 732 -8.39 5.79 10.57
C VAL A 732 -7.44 6.02 9.40
N LEU A 733 -6.40 5.20 9.34
CA LEU A 733 -5.56 5.06 8.16
C LEU A 733 -5.84 3.68 7.54
N ILE A 734 -6.20 3.67 6.26
CA ILE A 734 -6.47 2.47 5.48
C ILE A 734 -5.44 2.38 4.36
N GLY A 735 -4.73 1.27 4.28
CA GLY A 735 -3.75 1.03 3.22
C GLY A 735 -3.86 -0.37 2.62
N GLY A 736 -3.59 -0.49 1.33
CA GLY A 736 -3.64 -1.77 0.62
C GLY A 736 -3.45 -1.60 -0.89
N ARG A 737 -2.81 -2.57 -1.55
CA ARG A 737 -2.54 -2.51 -3.00
C ARG A 737 -3.85 -2.46 -3.81
N THR A 738 -3.76 -2.05 -5.08
CA THR A 738 -4.91 -2.13 -6.01
C THR A 738 -5.49 -3.55 -6.04
N GLY A 739 -6.83 -3.66 -5.98
CA GLY A 739 -7.54 -4.94 -5.96
C GLY A 739 -7.54 -5.68 -4.60
N SER A 740 -6.98 -5.10 -3.53
CA SER A 740 -7.00 -5.69 -2.19
C SER A 740 -8.35 -5.61 -1.48
N GLY A 741 -9.30 -4.81 -1.97
CA GLY A 741 -10.61 -4.60 -1.35
C GLY A 741 -10.77 -3.26 -0.60
N LYS A 742 -9.84 -2.30 -0.75
CA LYS A 742 -9.91 -0.97 -0.11
C LYS A 742 -11.22 -0.23 -0.41
N SER A 743 -11.60 -0.09 -1.69
CA SER A 743 -12.84 0.61 -2.08
C SER A 743 -14.07 -0.08 -1.48
N THR A 744 -14.10 -1.42 -1.50
CA THR A 744 -15.17 -2.22 -0.88
C THR A 744 -15.27 -1.95 0.64
N LEU A 745 -14.14 -1.84 1.35
CA LEU A 745 -14.12 -1.47 2.76
C LEU A 745 -14.70 -0.07 3.00
N LEU A 746 -14.33 0.92 2.18
CA LEU A 746 -14.89 2.27 2.28
C LEU A 746 -16.41 2.27 2.07
N HIS A 747 -16.90 1.52 1.08
CA HIS A 747 -18.34 1.33 0.89
C HIS A 747 -19.01 0.65 2.07
N ALA A 748 -18.39 -0.37 2.65
CA ALA A 748 -18.91 -1.07 3.80
C ALA A 748 -19.03 -0.17 5.04
N ILE A 749 -18.03 0.70 5.27
CA ILE A 749 -18.05 1.70 6.34
C ILE A 749 -19.22 2.68 6.13
N ILE A 750 -19.33 3.26 4.93
CA ILE A 750 -20.35 4.26 4.62
C ILE A 750 -21.76 3.67 4.75
N LEU A 751 -22.00 2.50 4.14
CA LEU A 751 -23.33 1.91 4.09
C LEU A 751 -23.76 1.34 5.44
N SER A 752 -22.89 0.61 6.14
CA SER A 752 -23.20 0.07 7.46
C SER A 752 -23.42 1.20 8.47
N GLY A 753 -22.61 2.26 8.42
CA GLY A 753 -22.81 3.45 9.25
C GLY A 753 -24.15 4.16 8.97
N ALA A 754 -24.49 4.36 7.69
CA ALA A 754 -25.74 5.03 7.30
C ALA A 754 -27.00 4.21 7.64
N LEU A 755 -26.91 2.88 7.69
CA LEU A 755 -27.99 1.99 8.12
C LEU A 755 -28.19 1.98 9.64
N GLN A 756 -27.11 2.08 10.41
CA GLN A 756 -27.14 2.01 11.87
C GLN A 756 -27.51 3.35 12.52
N TYR A 757 -27.01 4.47 12.00
CA TYR A 757 -27.18 5.80 12.59
C TYR A 757 -28.02 6.70 11.69
N ALA A 758 -28.89 7.54 12.27
CA ALA A 758 -29.64 8.55 11.52
C ALA A 758 -28.73 9.66 10.96
N PRO A 759 -29.16 10.44 9.95
CA PRO A 759 -28.40 11.61 9.45
C PRO A 759 -28.13 12.70 10.51
N GLN A 760 -28.93 12.73 11.59
CA GLN A 760 -28.75 13.60 12.76
C GLN A 760 -27.63 13.09 13.70
N GLU A 761 -27.31 11.81 13.62
CA GLU A 761 -26.26 11.15 14.41
C GLU A 761 -24.91 11.14 13.65
N LEU A 762 -24.92 10.88 12.34
CA LEU A 762 -23.73 10.70 11.52
C LEU A 762 -23.84 11.40 10.15
N GLN A 763 -22.78 12.11 9.75
CA GLN A 763 -22.65 12.76 8.45
C GLN A 763 -21.34 12.39 7.77
N PHE A 764 -21.38 12.21 6.46
CA PHE A 764 -20.23 11.87 5.62
C PHE A 764 -19.81 13.03 4.72
N TYR A 765 -18.51 13.23 4.63
CA TYR A 765 -17.84 14.05 3.61
C TYR A 765 -16.96 13.12 2.82
N LEU A 766 -17.31 12.86 1.57
CA LEU A 766 -16.66 11.86 0.72
C LEU A 766 -15.82 12.58 -0.33
N VAL A 767 -14.53 12.30 -0.36
CA VAL A 767 -13.58 12.89 -1.31
C VAL A 767 -12.83 11.75 -2.00
N ASP A 768 -12.94 11.69 -3.31
CA ASP A 768 -12.25 10.75 -4.17
C ASP A 768 -11.28 11.54 -5.08
N PHE A 769 -10.00 11.20 -5.00
CA PHE A 769 -8.96 11.79 -5.84
C PHE A 769 -8.90 11.11 -7.22
N LYS A 770 -8.22 11.78 -8.18
CA LYS A 770 -8.20 11.41 -9.61
C LYS A 770 -8.08 9.89 -9.84
N LYS A 771 -9.01 9.38 -10.68
CA LYS A 771 -9.18 7.99 -11.22
C LYS A 771 -10.27 7.13 -10.55
N GLY A 772 -10.93 7.60 -9.48
CA GLY A 772 -12.08 6.93 -8.88
C GLY A 772 -13.43 7.52 -9.31
N VAL A 773 -14.42 6.66 -9.53
CA VAL A 773 -15.86 6.99 -9.55
C VAL A 773 -16.57 6.35 -8.36
N GLU A 774 -15.81 6.04 -7.31
CA GLU A 774 -16.21 5.13 -6.24
C GLU A 774 -17.45 5.71 -5.54
N PHE A 775 -17.41 7.01 -5.22
CA PHE A 775 -18.48 7.66 -4.47
C PHE A 775 -19.63 8.24 -5.30
N THR A 776 -19.61 8.12 -6.64
CA THR A 776 -20.64 8.68 -7.53
C THR A 776 -22.05 8.18 -7.20
N SER A 777 -22.18 6.91 -6.81
CA SER A 777 -23.47 6.31 -6.44
C SER A 777 -24.16 7.04 -5.27
N TYR A 778 -23.39 7.54 -4.30
CA TYR A 778 -23.93 8.27 -3.15
C TYR A 778 -24.45 9.66 -3.51
N ALA A 779 -23.82 10.33 -4.48
CA ALA A 779 -24.32 11.59 -5.04
C ALA A 779 -25.58 11.34 -5.89
N ARG A 780 -25.51 10.40 -6.84
CA ARG A 780 -26.60 10.06 -7.77
C ARG A 780 -27.90 9.68 -7.06
N HIS A 781 -27.79 8.83 -6.04
CA HIS A 781 -28.96 8.36 -5.26
C HIS A 781 -29.24 9.22 -4.02
N LYS A 782 -28.53 10.36 -3.85
CA LYS A 782 -28.77 11.37 -2.82
C LYS A 782 -28.78 10.81 -1.40
N LEU A 783 -27.71 10.10 -1.01
CA LEU A 783 -27.56 9.53 0.34
C LEU A 783 -27.83 10.62 1.41
N PRO A 784 -28.83 10.46 2.31
CA PRO A 784 -29.20 11.50 3.29
C PRO A 784 -28.07 11.92 4.24
N HIS A 785 -27.14 11.00 4.53
CA HIS A 785 -26.01 11.22 5.42
C HIS A 785 -24.86 11.96 4.75
N ALA A 786 -24.77 11.95 3.42
CA ALA A 786 -23.69 12.62 2.70
C ALA A 786 -23.97 14.13 2.64
N ARG A 787 -23.02 14.94 3.12
CA ARG A 787 -23.05 16.40 3.00
C ARG A 787 -22.27 16.88 1.79
N VAL A 788 -21.14 16.24 1.52
CA VAL A 788 -20.29 16.52 0.36
C VAL A 788 -19.90 15.19 -0.27
N VAL A 789 -20.00 15.11 -1.58
CA VAL A 789 -19.48 14.01 -2.40
C VAL A 789 -18.68 14.63 -3.54
N ALA A 790 -17.36 14.55 -3.41
CA ALA A 790 -16.41 15.07 -4.39
C ALA A 790 -15.80 13.88 -5.13
N VAL A 791 -16.12 13.73 -6.41
CA VAL A 791 -15.61 12.67 -7.28
C VAL A 791 -14.71 13.29 -8.34
N GLU A 792 -13.62 12.60 -8.67
CA GLU A 792 -12.55 13.12 -9.54
C GLU A 792 -12.09 14.52 -9.07
N SER A 793 -12.02 14.72 -7.76
CA SER A 793 -11.70 16.03 -7.20
C SER A 793 -10.23 16.35 -7.41
N ASP A 794 -9.94 17.62 -7.68
CA ASP A 794 -8.57 18.11 -7.65
C ASP A 794 -8.16 18.53 -6.23
N ARG A 795 -6.85 18.75 -6.06
CA ARG A 795 -6.25 19.09 -4.77
C ARG A 795 -6.81 20.38 -4.18
N GLU A 796 -7.24 21.33 -5.02
CA GLU A 796 -7.83 22.60 -4.60
C GLU A 796 -9.24 22.40 -4.01
N TYR A 797 -10.09 21.63 -4.70
CA TYR A 797 -11.43 21.32 -4.20
C TYR A 797 -11.35 20.54 -2.89
N ALA A 798 -10.51 19.49 -2.84
CA ALA A 798 -10.31 18.69 -1.64
C ALA A 798 -9.79 19.55 -0.46
N LEU A 799 -8.89 20.51 -0.72
CA LEU A 799 -8.44 21.47 0.29
C LEU A 799 -9.60 22.38 0.77
N SER A 800 -10.51 22.77 -0.12
CA SER A 800 -11.69 23.54 0.26
C SER A 800 -12.62 22.76 1.21
N VAL A 801 -12.71 21.42 1.05
CA VAL A 801 -13.44 20.55 1.99
C VAL A 801 -12.78 20.59 3.36
N LEU A 802 -11.45 20.49 3.44
CA LEU A 802 -10.71 20.61 4.70
C LEU A 802 -10.93 21.97 5.36
N ARG A 803 -10.86 23.08 4.60
CA ARG A 803 -11.12 24.43 5.13
C ARG A 803 -12.55 24.58 5.67
N THR A 804 -13.54 24.05 4.95
CA THR A 804 -14.94 24.06 5.39
C THR A 804 -15.13 23.29 6.70
N LEU A 805 -14.46 22.16 6.85
CA LEU A 805 -14.49 21.39 8.08
C LEU A 805 -13.76 22.10 9.23
N ASP A 806 -12.74 22.90 8.92
CA ASP A 806 -12.00 23.68 9.93
C ASP A 806 -12.89 24.78 10.51
N GLU A 807 -13.67 25.44 9.65
CA GLU A 807 -14.72 26.37 10.08
C GLU A 807 -15.80 25.69 10.93
N GLN A 808 -16.18 24.44 10.61
CA GLN A 808 -17.08 23.66 11.46
C GLN A 808 -16.47 23.34 12.82
N LEU A 809 -15.18 23.03 12.88
CA LEU A 809 -14.46 22.80 14.13
C LEU A 809 -14.51 24.06 15.01
N ASP A 810 -14.23 25.23 14.43
CA ASP A 810 -14.32 26.52 15.14
C ASP A 810 -15.74 26.83 15.60
N ARG A 811 -16.75 26.60 14.74
CA ARG A 811 -18.16 26.79 15.08
C ARG A 811 -18.58 25.89 16.24
N ARG A 812 -18.21 24.60 16.24
CA ARG A 812 -18.47 23.68 17.35
C ARG A 812 -17.77 24.15 18.63
N GLY A 813 -16.53 24.64 18.52
CA GLY A 813 -15.81 25.28 19.62
C GLY A 813 -16.56 26.45 20.26
N GLN A 814 -17.19 27.30 19.45
CA GLN A 814 -18.02 28.39 19.95
C GLN A 814 -19.28 27.88 20.66
N HIS A 815 -19.97 26.89 20.08
CA HIS A 815 -21.15 26.28 20.72
C HIS A 815 -20.82 25.58 22.05
N PHE A 816 -19.68 24.90 22.13
CA PHE A 816 -19.24 24.20 23.34
C PHE A 816 -18.91 25.19 24.45
N ARG A 817 -18.19 26.27 24.13
CA ARG A 817 -17.91 27.37 25.08
C ARG A 817 -19.18 28.06 25.55
N ALA A 818 -20.13 28.31 24.64
CA ALA A 818 -21.41 28.92 24.98
C ALA A 818 -22.27 28.05 25.92
N SER A 819 -22.08 26.73 25.88
CA SER A 819 -22.78 25.77 26.74
C SER A 819 -21.96 25.29 27.94
N ASP A 820 -20.75 25.85 28.16
CA ASP A 820 -19.79 25.44 29.19
C ASP A 820 -19.44 23.93 29.20
N VAL A 821 -19.28 23.35 28.02
CA VAL A 821 -18.93 21.93 27.82
C VAL A 821 -17.61 21.78 27.07
N GLN A 822 -16.97 20.61 27.19
CA GLN A 822 -15.63 20.35 26.63
C GLN A 822 -15.63 19.42 25.42
N ASP A 823 -16.71 18.65 25.20
CA ASP A 823 -16.80 17.68 24.12
C ASP A 823 -18.23 17.50 23.58
N LEU A 824 -18.35 16.77 22.47
CA LEU A 824 -19.61 16.52 21.79
C LEU A 824 -20.63 15.76 22.66
N ALA A 825 -20.17 14.80 23.47
CA ALA A 825 -21.07 14.00 24.29
C ALA A 825 -21.75 14.87 25.36
N ALA A 826 -20.96 15.73 26.02
CA ALA A 826 -21.46 16.71 26.97
C ALA A 826 -22.36 17.75 26.28
N PHE A 827 -22.00 18.22 25.09
CA PHE A 827 -22.82 19.18 24.34
C PHE A 827 -24.21 18.64 24.00
N ARG A 828 -24.29 17.42 23.44
CA ARG A 828 -25.58 16.79 23.11
C ARG A 828 -26.42 16.50 24.34
N SER A 829 -25.77 16.15 25.46
CA SER A 829 -26.47 15.93 26.74
C SER A 829 -27.05 17.23 27.30
N ALA A 830 -26.34 18.35 27.15
CA ALA A 830 -26.78 19.67 27.61
C ALA A 830 -27.82 20.31 26.67
N ASN A 831 -27.78 19.98 25.37
CA ASN A 831 -28.63 20.57 24.34
C ASN A 831 -29.34 19.47 23.51
N PRO A 832 -30.31 18.73 24.09
CA PRO A 832 -30.95 17.61 23.41
C PRO A 832 -31.76 18.02 22.16
N ASP A 833 -32.20 19.26 22.08
CA ASP A 833 -32.97 19.80 20.94
C ASP A 833 -32.07 20.31 19.79
N GLN A 834 -30.74 20.27 19.95
CA GLN A 834 -29.79 20.72 18.93
C GLN A 834 -29.03 19.55 18.33
N ASP A 835 -29.36 19.23 17.07
CA ASP A 835 -28.66 18.21 16.32
C ASP A 835 -27.20 18.61 16.03
N MET A 836 -26.26 17.81 16.54
CA MET A 836 -24.85 17.95 16.22
C MET A 836 -24.25 16.58 15.85
N PRO A 837 -24.44 16.10 14.60
CA PRO A 837 -23.94 14.80 14.16
C PRO A 837 -22.42 14.67 14.26
N ARG A 838 -21.92 13.44 14.42
CA ARG A 838 -20.51 13.15 14.17
C ARG A 838 -20.22 13.32 12.69
N ILE A 839 -19.05 13.86 12.38
CA ILE A 839 -18.59 14.05 11.01
C ILE A 839 -17.54 12.99 10.71
N CYS A 840 -17.73 12.23 9.63
CA CYS A 840 -16.73 11.34 9.06
C CYS A 840 -16.29 11.88 7.70
N LEU A 841 -15.08 12.43 7.65
CA LEU A 841 -14.39 12.76 6.41
C LEU A 841 -13.69 11.50 5.89
N VAL A 842 -14.10 11.05 4.71
CA VAL A 842 -13.49 9.92 4.00
C VAL A 842 -12.77 10.47 2.79
N ILE A 843 -11.44 10.33 2.76
CA ILE A 843 -10.61 10.72 1.62
C ILE A 843 -10.00 9.44 1.05
N ASP A 844 -10.38 9.10 -0.17
CA ASP A 844 -9.71 8.04 -0.91
C ASP A 844 -8.52 8.58 -1.71
N GLU A 845 -7.44 7.82 -1.75
CA GLU A 845 -6.14 8.19 -2.30
C GLU A 845 -5.60 9.54 -1.76
N PHE A 846 -5.61 9.71 -0.44
CA PHE A 846 -5.23 10.99 0.19
C PHE A 846 -3.78 11.44 -0.09
N HIS A 847 -2.90 10.53 -0.50
CA HIS A 847 -1.53 10.85 -0.88
C HIS A 847 -1.44 11.82 -2.07
N GLU A 848 -2.49 11.89 -2.90
CA GLU A 848 -2.60 12.84 -4.02
C GLU A 848 -2.60 14.30 -3.56
N PHE A 849 -2.98 14.61 -2.31
CA PHE A 849 -2.77 15.95 -1.73
C PHE A 849 -1.29 16.37 -1.79
N PHE A 850 -0.37 15.41 -1.65
CA PHE A 850 1.06 15.60 -1.48
C PHE A 850 1.87 15.16 -2.71
N ALA A 851 1.20 15.00 -3.86
CA ALA A 851 1.88 14.70 -5.11
C ALA A 851 2.89 15.77 -5.54
N GLU A 852 2.66 17.03 -5.15
CA GLU A 852 3.54 18.19 -5.41
C GLU A 852 3.88 18.93 -4.11
N ASP A 853 5.08 19.51 -4.00
CA ASP A 853 5.49 20.34 -2.86
C ASP A 853 5.14 21.83 -3.08
N ASP A 854 3.84 22.12 -3.04
CA ASP A 854 3.28 23.45 -3.23
C ASP A 854 2.54 23.97 -1.98
N ALA A 855 1.89 25.13 -2.11
CA ALA A 855 1.11 25.70 -1.01
C ALA A 855 -0.09 24.83 -0.62
N ILE A 856 -0.71 24.12 -1.57
CA ILE A 856 -1.87 23.27 -1.33
C ILE A 856 -1.48 22.09 -0.43
N ALA A 857 -0.35 21.43 -0.72
CA ALA A 857 0.18 20.35 0.11
C ALA A 857 0.50 20.81 1.54
N ARG A 858 1.13 21.99 1.68
CA ARG A 858 1.47 22.56 3.00
C ARG A 858 0.24 22.92 3.81
N ASP A 859 -0.75 23.58 3.20
CA ASP A 859 -2.01 23.92 3.86
C ASP A 859 -2.79 22.66 4.27
N ALA A 860 -2.86 21.66 3.38
CA ALA A 860 -3.51 20.39 3.67
C ALA A 860 -2.85 19.66 4.85
N ALA A 861 -1.51 19.64 4.93
CA ALA A 861 -0.78 19.06 6.06
C ALA A 861 -1.15 19.73 7.39
N VAL A 862 -1.17 21.07 7.43
CA VAL A 862 -1.50 21.84 8.64
C VAL A 862 -2.94 21.57 9.09
N LEU A 863 -3.89 21.54 8.15
CA LEU A 863 -5.28 21.26 8.47
C LEU A 863 -5.48 19.82 8.96
N LEU A 864 -4.87 18.83 8.28
CA LEU A 864 -4.94 17.43 8.71
C LEU A 864 -4.34 17.23 10.11
N GLU A 865 -3.19 17.85 10.41
CA GLU A 865 -2.60 17.80 11.75
C GLU A 865 -3.52 18.42 12.80
N ARG A 866 -4.14 19.57 12.48
CA ARG A 866 -5.13 20.21 13.37
C ARG A 866 -6.30 19.28 13.64
N PHE A 867 -6.87 18.63 12.62
CA PHE A 867 -7.98 17.69 12.79
C PHE A 867 -7.59 16.45 13.58
N VAL A 868 -6.42 15.85 13.32
CA VAL A 868 -5.99 14.66 14.07
C VAL A 868 -5.79 14.99 15.55
N ARG A 869 -5.31 16.21 15.87
CA ARG A 869 -5.09 16.64 17.24
C ARG A 869 -6.37 17.07 17.97
N GLN A 870 -7.29 17.76 17.30
CA GLN A 870 -8.44 18.42 17.92
C GLN A 870 -9.79 17.74 17.62
N GLY A 871 -9.89 17.00 16.52
CA GLY A 871 -11.16 16.45 16.00
C GLY A 871 -11.90 15.54 16.99
N ARG A 872 -11.17 14.83 17.86
CA ARG A 872 -11.72 13.98 18.94
C ARG A 872 -12.81 14.68 19.74
N ALA A 873 -12.52 15.85 20.31
CA ALA A 873 -13.45 16.53 21.22
C ALA A 873 -14.71 16.99 20.48
N PHE A 874 -14.56 17.35 19.19
CA PHE A 874 -15.63 17.86 18.35
C PHE A 874 -16.43 16.77 17.62
N GLY A 875 -16.11 15.48 17.82
CA GLY A 875 -16.73 14.37 17.12
C GLY A 875 -16.51 14.41 15.61
N MET A 876 -15.32 14.84 15.19
CA MET A 876 -14.88 14.89 13.80
C MET A 876 -13.81 13.82 13.58
N HIS A 877 -14.10 12.89 12.70
CA HIS A 877 -13.30 11.71 12.39
C HIS A 877 -12.80 11.78 10.95
N ILE A 878 -11.58 11.31 10.73
CA ILE A 878 -10.96 11.26 9.40
C ILE A 878 -10.62 9.82 9.08
N ILE A 879 -10.98 9.38 7.89
CA ILE A 879 -10.65 8.10 7.30
C ILE A 879 -9.84 8.38 6.04
N LEU A 880 -8.55 8.05 6.07
CA LEU A 880 -7.61 8.26 4.97
C LEU A 880 -7.31 6.93 4.30
N GLY A 881 -7.66 6.78 3.02
CA GLY A 881 -7.34 5.63 2.18
C GLY A 881 -6.16 5.89 1.26
N SER A 882 -5.24 4.93 1.11
CA SER A 882 -4.16 5.01 0.11
C SER A 882 -3.75 3.64 -0.44
N GLN A 883 -3.37 3.57 -1.72
CA GLN A 883 -2.77 2.38 -2.30
C GLN A 883 -1.36 2.07 -1.79
N SER A 884 -0.56 3.11 -1.58
CA SER A 884 0.77 3.04 -0.98
C SER A 884 1.03 4.32 -0.17
N ILE A 885 1.82 4.19 0.89
CA ILE A 885 2.28 5.34 1.69
C ILE A 885 3.77 5.61 1.40
N SER A 886 4.36 4.86 0.46
CA SER A 886 5.75 5.03 0.03
C SER A 886 5.87 6.18 -0.98
N GLY A 887 6.65 7.21 -0.63
CA GLY A 887 6.94 8.38 -1.48
C GLY A 887 6.14 9.65 -1.11
N SER A 888 6.81 10.81 -1.16
CA SER A 888 6.27 12.19 -1.07
C SER A 888 5.49 12.62 0.19
N MET A 889 5.23 11.73 1.16
CA MET A 889 4.42 12.04 2.36
C MET A 889 5.17 12.70 3.52
N SER A 890 6.37 13.27 3.31
CA SER A 890 7.17 13.85 4.40
C SER A 890 6.40 14.91 5.20
N LEU A 891 5.59 15.73 4.50
CA LEU A 891 4.78 16.80 5.09
C LEU A 891 3.65 16.30 5.99
N ALA A 892 3.14 15.08 5.77
CA ALA A 892 2.01 14.53 6.52
C ALA A 892 2.42 13.46 7.55
N ARG A 893 3.71 13.15 7.69
CA ARG A 893 4.18 12.11 8.64
C ARG A 893 3.76 12.39 10.08
N SER A 894 3.74 13.67 10.51
CA SER A 894 3.28 14.06 11.85
C SER A 894 1.81 13.69 12.07
N ALA A 895 0.94 14.08 11.13
CA ALA A 895 -0.49 13.79 11.19
C ALA A 895 -0.76 12.28 11.13
N ILE A 896 -0.13 11.55 10.21
CA ILE A 896 -0.30 10.09 10.07
C ILE A 896 0.18 9.35 11.32
N GLY A 897 1.31 9.76 11.91
CA GLY A 897 1.85 9.13 13.11
C GLY A 897 0.91 9.18 14.32
N GLN A 898 0.03 10.17 14.38
CA GLN A 898 -0.96 10.34 15.46
C GLN A 898 -2.27 9.56 15.22
N ILE A 899 -2.43 8.93 14.04
CA ILE A 899 -3.61 8.11 13.73
C ILE A 899 -3.51 6.76 14.45
N GLY A 900 -4.41 6.57 15.43
CA GLY A 900 -4.42 5.39 16.28
C GLY A 900 -4.99 4.13 15.62
N VAL A 901 -6.04 4.25 14.79
CA VAL A 901 -6.63 3.10 14.09
C VAL A 901 -5.99 2.92 12.74
N ARG A 902 -5.41 1.75 12.49
CA ARG A 902 -4.78 1.39 11.22
C ARG A 902 -5.44 0.12 10.70
N ILE A 903 -5.90 0.17 9.46
CA ILE A 903 -6.46 -0.98 8.74
C ILE A 903 -5.58 -1.26 7.54
N ALA A 904 -4.89 -2.40 7.56
CA ALA A 904 -4.03 -2.82 6.47
C ALA A 904 -4.68 -3.98 5.71
N LEU A 905 -5.00 -3.78 4.43
CA LEU A 905 -5.32 -4.84 3.50
C LEU A 905 -4.01 -5.36 2.86
N GLN A 906 -4.12 -6.37 2.00
CA GLN A 906 -2.97 -6.97 1.34
C GLN A 906 -2.07 -5.90 0.68
N CYS A 907 -0.79 -5.87 1.05
CA CYS A 907 0.22 -4.96 0.53
C CYS A 907 1.62 -5.59 0.57
N ASN A 908 2.63 -4.90 0.06
CA ASN A 908 4.02 -5.34 0.22
C ASN A 908 4.51 -5.10 1.66
N GLU A 909 5.71 -5.61 1.98
CA GLU A 909 6.28 -5.49 3.32
C GLU A 909 6.53 -4.05 3.76
N ALA A 910 7.11 -3.22 2.88
CA ALA A 910 7.43 -1.83 3.17
C ALA A 910 6.15 -1.02 3.47
N ASP A 911 5.10 -1.21 2.68
CA ASP A 911 3.80 -0.59 2.92
C ASP A 911 3.15 -1.12 4.21
N SER A 912 3.26 -2.43 4.50
CA SER A 912 2.77 -3.00 5.75
C SER A 912 3.40 -2.31 6.96
N GLN A 913 4.71 -2.09 6.91
CA GLN A 913 5.46 -1.43 7.98
C GLN A 913 5.14 0.06 8.09
N LEU A 914 4.92 0.74 6.97
CA LEU A 914 4.50 2.16 6.94
C LEU A 914 3.07 2.35 7.47
N ILE A 915 2.15 1.42 7.14
CA ILE A 915 0.75 1.48 7.58
C ILE A 915 0.63 1.07 9.05
N LEU A 916 1.27 -0.03 9.47
CA LEU A 916 1.18 -0.60 10.81
C LEU A 916 2.33 -0.10 11.70
N SER A 917 3.47 -0.80 11.74
CA SER A 917 4.66 -0.35 12.45
C SER A 917 5.89 -1.02 11.84
N GLU A 918 7.08 -0.48 12.06
CA GLU A 918 8.33 -1.00 11.49
C GLU A 918 8.53 -2.51 11.71
N ASP A 919 8.10 -3.04 12.86
CA ASP A 919 8.20 -4.47 13.19
C ASP A 919 6.95 -5.31 12.83
N ASN A 920 6.02 -4.78 12.02
CA ASN A 920 4.75 -5.44 11.71
C ASN A 920 4.54 -5.67 10.21
N PRO A 921 5.11 -6.75 9.64
CA PRO A 921 4.94 -7.12 8.23
C PRO A 921 3.64 -7.90 7.97
N ALA A 922 2.72 -7.99 8.94
CA ALA A 922 1.61 -8.95 8.90
C ALA A 922 0.67 -8.78 7.69
N ALA A 923 0.52 -7.56 7.15
CA ALA A 923 -0.35 -7.32 6.00
C ALA A 923 0.20 -7.92 4.69
N ARG A 924 1.50 -8.22 4.63
CA ARG A 924 2.13 -8.98 3.53
C ARG A 924 1.60 -10.42 3.44
N LEU A 925 1.19 -10.99 4.58
CA LEU A 925 0.77 -12.40 4.71
C LEU A 925 -0.75 -12.60 4.46
N LEU A 926 -1.44 -11.55 4.03
CA LEU A 926 -2.83 -11.62 3.59
C LEU A 926 -2.85 -12.13 2.15
N ASP A 927 -3.71 -13.10 1.87
CA ASP A 927 -3.67 -13.84 0.59
C ASP A 927 -4.92 -13.57 -0.25
N ARG A 928 -6.08 -13.32 0.39
CA ARG A 928 -7.36 -13.16 -0.29
C ARG A 928 -7.75 -11.68 -0.42
N PRO A 929 -8.37 -11.26 -1.54
CA PRO A 929 -9.01 -9.94 -1.62
C PRO A 929 -10.04 -9.76 -0.50
N GLY A 930 -10.03 -8.58 0.13
CA GLY A 930 -10.88 -8.25 1.27
C GLY A 930 -10.40 -8.82 2.61
N GLU A 931 -9.33 -9.62 2.66
CA GLU A 931 -8.64 -9.86 3.94
C GLU A 931 -7.95 -8.58 4.41
N ALA A 932 -8.13 -8.26 5.68
CA ALA A 932 -7.60 -7.06 6.29
C ALA A 932 -7.20 -7.32 7.74
N ILE A 933 -6.32 -6.47 8.26
CA ILE A 933 -5.92 -6.42 9.67
C ILE A 933 -6.45 -5.12 10.24
N TYR A 934 -7.35 -5.19 11.21
CA TYR A 934 -7.73 -4.07 12.04
C TYR A 934 -6.74 -3.94 13.21
N ASN A 935 -6.22 -2.75 13.44
CA ASN A 935 -5.31 -2.46 14.54
C ASN A 935 -5.72 -1.17 15.25
N GLY A 936 -6.11 -1.26 16.52
CA GLY A 936 -6.52 -0.10 17.34
C GLY A 936 -5.40 0.56 18.14
N SER A 937 -4.17 0.06 18.05
CA SER A 937 -3.02 0.46 18.90
C SER A 937 -1.85 0.97 18.06
N ALA A 938 -2.14 1.89 17.13
CA ALA A 938 -1.15 2.54 16.27
C ALA A 938 -0.21 1.56 15.54
N GLY A 939 -0.74 0.37 15.18
CA GLY A 939 -0.07 -0.59 14.30
C GLY A 939 0.83 -1.60 15.00
N GLN A 940 0.85 -1.66 16.34
CA GLN A 940 1.61 -2.66 17.08
C GLN A 940 1.14 -4.09 16.78
N ALA A 941 2.08 -5.02 16.51
CA ALA A 941 1.76 -6.39 16.10
C ALA A 941 0.83 -7.15 17.07
N ALA A 942 0.97 -6.93 18.37
CA ALA A 942 0.13 -7.57 19.40
C ALA A 942 -1.35 -7.18 19.32
N ALA A 943 -1.68 -6.06 18.69
CA ALA A 943 -3.05 -5.55 18.54
C ALA A 943 -3.67 -5.87 17.17
N ASN A 944 -3.01 -6.70 16.35
CA ASN A 944 -3.52 -7.12 15.05
C ASN A 944 -4.77 -8.00 15.21
N SER A 945 -5.88 -7.58 14.61
CA SER A 945 -7.14 -8.34 14.50
C SER A 945 -7.44 -8.62 13.03
N PRO A 946 -7.10 -9.83 12.52
CA PRO A 946 -7.44 -10.22 11.15
C PRO A 946 -8.96 -10.34 10.97
N PHE A 947 -9.47 -9.89 9.83
CA PHE A 947 -10.88 -9.98 9.47
C PHE A 947 -11.06 -9.98 7.94
N GLN A 948 -12.23 -10.40 7.49
CA GLN A 948 -12.66 -10.30 6.10
C GLN A 948 -13.68 -9.18 5.96
N VAL A 949 -13.41 -8.24 5.06
CA VAL A 949 -14.27 -7.11 4.72
C VAL A 949 -15.57 -7.59 4.08
N PHE A 950 -16.68 -6.90 4.36
CA PHE A 950 -17.94 -7.12 3.68
C PHE A 950 -17.86 -6.82 2.18
N TRP A 951 -18.46 -7.67 1.36
CA TRP A 951 -18.69 -7.45 -0.04
C TRP A 951 -19.92 -6.60 -0.27
N VAL A 952 -19.74 -5.54 -1.06
CA VAL A 952 -20.80 -4.60 -1.39
C VAL A 952 -21.10 -4.72 -2.87
N ASP A 953 -22.14 -5.48 -3.19
CA ASP A 953 -22.68 -5.53 -4.55
C ASP A 953 -23.32 -4.18 -4.92
N ASP A 954 -23.12 -3.73 -6.17
CA ASP A 954 -23.61 -2.43 -6.64
C ASP A 954 -25.15 -2.33 -6.55
N GLY A 955 -25.87 -3.39 -6.91
CA GLY A 955 -27.33 -3.42 -6.86
C GLY A 955 -27.86 -3.46 -5.43
N VAL A 956 -27.14 -4.10 -4.50
CA VAL A 956 -27.45 -4.04 -3.06
C VAL A 956 -27.22 -2.63 -2.52
N ARG A 957 -26.08 -2.00 -2.86
CA ARG A 957 -25.74 -0.63 -2.46
C ARG A 957 -26.79 0.38 -2.91
N GLU A 958 -27.16 0.38 -4.19
CA GLU A 958 -28.15 1.31 -4.73
C GLU A 958 -29.51 1.18 -4.06
N ARG A 959 -30.00 -0.07 -3.88
CA ARG A 959 -31.27 -0.32 -3.18
C ARG A 959 -31.23 0.13 -1.72
N ALA A 960 -30.12 -0.07 -1.02
CA ALA A 960 -29.95 0.38 0.35
C ALA A 960 -29.94 1.92 0.45
N ILE A 961 -29.25 2.63 -0.46
CA ILE A 961 -29.27 4.11 -0.50
C ILE A 961 -30.68 4.63 -0.78
N GLN A 962 -31.41 4.02 -1.71
CA GLN A 962 -32.80 4.38 -2.02
C GLN A 962 -33.72 4.16 -0.81
N ARG A 963 -33.56 3.05 -0.08
CA ARG A 963 -34.29 2.79 1.17
C ARG A 963 -33.99 3.86 2.21
N LEU A 964 -32.72 4.23 2.40
CA LEU A 964 -32.31 5.30 3.31
C LEU A 964 -32.90 6.66 2.90
N ARG A 965 -32.92 6.98 1.60
CA ARG A 965 -33.54 8.20 1.09
C ARG A 965 -35.05 8.24 1.33
N ALA A 966 -35.73 7.10 1.21
CA ALA A 966 -37.15 6.99 1.53
C ALA A 966 -37.44 7.18 3.03
N LEU A 967 -36.51 6.80 3.92
CA LEU A 967 -36.63 7.02 5.36
C LEU A 967 -36.41 8.48 5.78
N ALA A 968 -35.66 9.27 5.00
CA ALA A 968 -35.43 10.70 5.22
C ALA A 968 -35.68 11.51 3.94
N PRO A 969 -36.95 11.64 3.49
CA PRO A 969 -37.29 12.35 2.26
C PRO A 969 -36.93 13.84 2.31
N ASP A 970 -37.00 14.44 3.50
CA ASP A 970 -36.74 15.86 3.76
C ASP A 970 -35.26 16.19 3.94
N ALA A 971 -34.37 15.19 3.96
CA ALA A 971 -32.94 15.44 4.08
C ALA A 971 -32.43 16.23 2.85
N PRO A 972 -31.57 17.25 3.04
CA PRO A 972 -30.95 17.95 1.92
C PRO A 972 -30.17 16.96 1.04
N PRO A 973 -30.16 17.13 -0.29
CA PRO A 973 -29.24 16.38 -1.14
C PRO A 973 -27.78 16.72 -0.80
N PRO A 974 -26.82 15.80 -1.04
CA PRO A 974 -25.41 16.10 -0.89
C PRO A 974 -24.95 17.19 -1.87
N TRP A 975 -23.98 17.99 -1.46
CA TRP A 975 -23.20 18.80 -2.41
C TRP A 975 -22.35 17.87 -3.26
N SER A 976 -22.68 17.76 -4.55
CA SER A 976 -21.93 16.93 -5.50
C SER A 976 -20.97 17.78 -6.32
N PHE A 977 -19.71 17.36 -6.36
CA PHE A 977 -18.71 17.93 -7.27
C PHE A 977 -18.10 16.82 -8.11
N GLU A 978 -18.07 17.02 -9.42
CA GLU A 978 -17.49 16.07 -10.40
C GLU A 978 -16.48 16.82 -11.25
N GLY A 979 -15.19 16.73 -10.89
CA GLY A 979 -14.17 17.66 -11.40
C GLY A 979 -14.10 17.78 -12.91
N ASN A 980 -14.42 16.73 -13.67
CA ASN A 980 -14.28 16.73 -15.12
C ASN A 980 -15.59 16.99 -15.91
N VAL A 981 -16.71 17.22 -15.23
CA VAL A 981 -18.03 17.42 -15.87
C VAL A 981 -18.40 18.92 -15.85
N PRO A 982 -18.93 19.49 -16.95
CA PRO A 982 -19.37 20.89 -16.95
C PRO A 982 -20.51 21.13 -15.96
N ALA A 983 -20.57 22.33 -15.37
CA ALA A 983 -21.60 22.66 -14.40
C ALA A 983 -22.97 22.79 -15.09
N LEU A 984 -24.05 22.37 -14.42
CA LEU A 984 -25.41 22.48 -14.96
C LEU A 984 -26.16 23.61 -14.26
N LEU A 985 -26.79 24.50 -15.04
CA LEU A 985 -27.60 25.59 -14.48
C LEU A 985 -28.77 25.08 -13.63
N THR A 986 -29.32 23.93 -13.97
CA THR A 986 -30.43 23.28 -13.24
C THR A 986 -30.02 22.79 -11.85
N ASN A 987 -28.73 22.60 -11.59
CA ASN A 987 -28.23 22.26 -10.26
C ASN A 987 -28.05 23.49 -9.34
N ASN A 988 -28.19 24.71 -9.88
CA ASN A 988 -27.99 25.94 -9.11
C ASN A 988 -29.25 26.30 -8.29
N GLN A 989 -29.31 25.79 -7.06
CA GLN A 989 -30.38 26.14 -6.11
C GLN A 989 -30.50 27.65 -5.83
N PRO A 990 -29.39 28.40 -5.64
CA PRO A 990 -29.47 29.86 -5.56
C PRO A 990 -30.19 30.51 -6.76
N LEU A 991 -30.03 29.98 -7.97
CA LEU A 991 -30.67 30.51 -9.19
C LEU A 991 -32.16 30.27 -9.17
N GLN A 992 -32.56 29.06 -8.78
CA GLN A 992 -33.95 28.70 -8.59
C GLN A 992 -34.63 29.67 -7.60
N HIS A 993 -34.01 29.89 -6.44
CA HIS A 993 -34.52 30.83 -5.44
C HIS A 993 -34.57 32.28 -5.96
N LEU A 994 -33.54 32.75 -6.64
CA LEU A 994 -33.47 34.09 -7.22
C LEU A 994 -34.63 34.34 -8.21
N LEU A 995 -34.88 33.38 -9.11
CA LEU A 995 -35.91 33.49 -10.14
C LEU A 995 -37.33 33.38 -9.55
N GLN A 996 -37.52 32.62 -8.46
CA GLN A 996 -38.79 32.54 -7.73
C GLN A 996 -39.08 33.83 -6.93
N GLN A 997 -38.08 34.39 -6.25
CA GLN A 997 -38.24 35.60 -5.43
C GLN A 997 -38.55 36.87 -6.24
N ARG A 998 -38.11 36.94 -7.51
CA ARG A 998 -38.36 38.06 -8.43
C ARG A 998 -39.84 38.41 -8.60
N GLN A 999 -40.77 37.49 -8.31
CA GLN A 999 -42.20 37.80 -8.33
C GLN A 999 -42.64 38.80 -7.24
N HIS A 1000 -41.85 39.00 -6.18
CA HIS A 1000 -42.30 39.64 -4.94
C HIS A 1000 -41.61 40.97 -4.59
N THR A 1001 -40.53 41.36 -5.27
CA THR A 1001 -39.74 42.55 -4.92
C THR A 1001 -39.72 43.58 -6.05
N ALA A 1002 -39.91 44.86 -5.70
CA ALA A 1002 -39.71 45.96 -6.63
C ALA A 1002 -38.23 46.01 -7.06
N PRO A 1003 -37.92 46.32 -8.33
CA PRO A 1003 -36.54 46.34 -8.81
C PRO A 1003 -35.74 47.42 -8.09
N ASN A 1004 -34.84 47.01 -7.19
CA ASN A 1004 -33.84 47.91 -6.63
C ASN A 1004 -32.79 48.18 -7.70
N HIS A 1005 -32.59 49.46 -8.03
CA HIS A 1005 -31.46 49.89 -8.86
C HIS A 1005 -30.16 49.68 -8.07
N SER A 1006 -29.52 48.52 -8.26
CA SER A 1006 -28.14 48.30 -7.81
C SER A 1006 -27.19 48.88 -8.86
N PRO A 1007 -26.23 49.77 -8.50
CA PRO A 1007 -25.28 50.41 -9.42
C PRO A 1007 -24.16 49.46 -9.91
N GLN A 1008 -24.38 48.15 -9.84
CA GLN A 1008 -23.39 47.13 -10.12
C GLN A 1008 -24.05 45.95 -10.80
N ILE A 1009 -23.63 45.64 -12.03
CA ILE A 1009 -24.10 44.46 -12.76
C ILE A 1009 -23.43 43.23 -12.14
N ARG A 1010 -24.21 42.24 -11.72
CA ARG A 1010 -23.71 40.97 -11.19
C ARG A 1010 -24.33 39.80 -11.93
N GLY A 1011 -23.51 38.81 -12.28
CA GLY A 1011 -23.99 37.58 -12.88
C GLY A 1011 -23.04 36.40 -12.65
N TRP A 1012 -23.60 35.20 -12.63
CA TRP A 1012 -22.93 33.96 -12.28
C TRP A 1012 -22.40 33.23 -13.51
N LEU A 1013 -21.12 32.88 -13.50
CA LEU A 1013 -20.43 32.27 -14.63
C LEU A 1013 -20.38 30.74 -14.56
N GLY A 1014 -20.43 30.18 -13.35
CA GLY A 1014 -20.27 28.75 -13.15
C GLY A 1014 -20.20 28.36 -11.68
N GLU A 1015 -19.88 27.10 -11.43
CA GLU A 1015 -19.70 26.56 -10.09
C GLU A 1015 -18.23 26.69 -9.66
N PRO A 1016 -17.94 27.25 -8.47
CA PRO A 1016 -16.57 27.41 -7.99
C PRO A 1016 -15.89 26.06 -7.78
N ASN A 1017 -14.56 26.04 -7.89
CA ASN A 1017 -13.73 24.90 -7.46
C ASN A 1017 -13.52 24.89 -5.93
N ALA A 1018 -14.57 25.19 -5.17
CA ALA A 1018 -14.58 25.25 -3.72
C ALA A 1018 -16.02 25.12 -3.19
N LEU A 1019 -16.20 24.74 -1.91
CA LEU A 1019 -17.51 24.73 -1.25
C LEU A 1019 -18.00 26.16 -0.92
N LYS A 1020 -18.40 26.92 -1.93
CA LYS A 1020 -18.97 28.28 -1.79
C LYS A 1020 -20.03 28.56 -2.85
N GLY A 1021 -20.65 29.74 -2.80
CA GLY A 1021 -21.63 30.19 -3.79
C GLY A 1021 -21.07 30.26 -5.23
N PRO A 1022 -21.94 30.38 -6.25
CA PRO A 1022 -21.55 30.42 -7.66
C PRO A 1022 -20.42 31.43 -7.92
N CYS A 1023 -19.55 31.15 -8.91
CA CYS A 1023 -18.53 32.09 -9.34
C CYS A 1023 -19.20 33.30 -9.98
N GLU A 1024 -19.00 34.49 -9.41
CA GLU A 1024 -19.69 35.72 -9.82
C GLU A 1024 -18.75 36.66 -10.58
N LEU A 1025 -19.22 37.16 -11.73
CA LEU A 1025 -18.66 38.35 -12.38
C LEU A 1025 -19.43 39.58 -11.88
N TYR A 1026 -18.69 40.56 -11.40
CA TYR A 1026 -19.26 41.80 -10.90
C TYR A 1026 -18.66 43.00 -11.63
N LEU A 1027 -19.48 43.79 -12.31
CA LEU A 1027 -19.07 44.97 -13.08
C LEU A 1027 -19.60 46.21 -12.35
N GLN A 1028 -18.69 46.95 -11.73
CA GLN A 1028 -18.99 48.17 -10.98
C GLN A 1028 -18.84 49.40 -11.86
N GLN A 1029 -19.58 50.48 -11.59
CA GLN A 1029 -19.35 51.77 -12.26
C GLN A 1029 -18.01 52.40 -11.81
N ARG A 1030 -16.90 51.83 -12.29
CA ARG A 1030 -15.51 52.21 -12.02
C ARG A 1030 -14.69 52.01 -13.28
N SER A 1031 -13.72 52.88 -13.50
CA SER A 1031 -12.74 52.76 -14.58
C SER A 1031 -12.18 51.33 -14.68
N GLY A 1032 -12.24 50.73 -15.87
CA GLY A 1032 -11.69 49.39 -16.15
C GLY A 1032 -12.59 48.20 -15.79
N ALA A 1033 -13.83 48.43 -15.35
CA ALA A 1033 -14.80 47.36 -15.06
C ALA A 1033 -15.41 46.72 -16.33
N HIS A 1034 -14.54 46.25 -17.22
CA HIS A 1034 -14.88 45.45 -18.40
C HIS A 1034 -14.32 44.02 -18.23
N CYS A 1035 -14.88 43.05 -18.96
CA CYS A 1035 -14.45 41.65 -18.90
C CYS A 1035 -13.90 41.16 -20.24
N LEU A 1036 -12.67 40.63 -20.24
CA LEU A 1036 -12.08 39.98 -21.40
C LEU A 1036 -12.12 38.46 -21.20
N ILE A 1037 -12.78 37.75 -22.11
CA ILE A 1037 -12.82 36.30 -22.18
C ILE A 1037 -11.77 35.84 -23.19
N VAL A 1038 -10.86 34.95 -22.80
CA VAL A 1038 -9.83 34.41 -23.69
C VAL A 1038 -9.81 32.89 -23.66
N GLY A 1039 -9.99 32.27 -24.83
CA GLY A 1039 -9.86 30.82 -24.99
C GLY A 1039 -10.64 30.24 -26.16
N GLN A 1040 -10.25 29.02 -26.56
CA GLN A 1040 -10.84 28.30 -27.70
C GLN A 1040 -12.06 27.45 -27.33
N HIS A 1041 -12.34 27.25 -26.04
CA HIS A 1041 -13.41 26.37 -25.56
C HIS A 1041 -14.79 27.04 -25.65
N ARG A 1042 -15.36 27.08 -26.86
CA ARG A 1042 -16.64 27.75 -27.17
C ARG A 1042 -17.81 27.30 -26.28
N PRO A 1043 -18.04 25.99 -26.03
CA PRO A 1043 -19.16 25.56 -25.19
C PRO A 1043 -19.14 26.18 -23.79
N GLY A 1044 -17.96 26.25 -23.16
CA GLY A 1044 -17.82 26.88 -21.85
C GLY A 1044 -17.94 28.40 -21.88
N VAL A 1045 -17.52 29.09 -22.96
CA VAL A 1045 -17.75 30.54 -23.13
C VAL A 1045 -19.25 30.83 -23.17
N TYR A 1046 -19.97 30.16 -24.07
CA TYR A 1046 -21.41 30.35 -24.20
C TYR A 1046 -22.16 29.92 -22.96
N GLY A 1047 -21.75 28.83 -22.31
CA GLY A 1047 -22.39 28.39 -21.08
C GLY A 1047 -22.13 29.33 -19.89
N ALA A 1048 -20.93 29.91 -19.76
CA ALA A 1048 -20.68 30.97 -18.78
C ALA A 1048 -21.56 32.21 -19.01
N LEU A 1049 -21.71 32.62 -20.28
CA LEU A 1049 -22.63 33.70 -20.66
C LEU A 1049 -24.10 33.32 -20.40
N ALA A 1050 -24.49 32.06 -20.59
CA ALA A 1050 -25.83 31.58 -20.30
C ALA A 1050 -26.17 31.71 -18.82
N GLY A 1051 -25.24 31.32 -17.93
CA GLY A 1051 -25.40 31.53 -16.50
C GLY A 1051 -25.41 33.00 -16.10
N PHE A 1052 -24.55 33.80 -16.74
CA PHE A 1052 -24.47 35.23 -16.46
C PHE A 1052 -25.80 35.90 -16.80
N LEU A 1053 -26.36 35.64 -17.98
CA LEU A 1053 -27.67 36.16 -18.39
C LEU A 1053 -28.80 35.60 -17.51
N SER A 1054 -28.75 34.32 -17.14
CA SER A 1054 -29.80 33.69 -16.31
C SER A 1054 -29.92 34.33 -14.93
N SER A 1055 -28.79 34.55 -14.28
CA SER A 1055 -28.72 35.24 -12.98
C SER A 1055 -28.97 36.74 -13.10
N LEU A 1056 -28.56 37.38 -14.20
CA LEU A 1056 -28.82 38.78 -14.47
C LEU A 1056 -30.31 39.08 -14.65
N ALA A 1057 -31.08 38.15 -15.23
CA ALA A 1057 -32.53 38.25 -15.28
C ALA A 1057 -33.13 38.39 -13.87
N GLY A 1058 -32.57 37.73 -12.85
CA GLY A 1058 -33.01 37.90 -11.47
C GLY A 1058 -32.64 39.25 -10.85
N HIS A 1059 -31.48 39.82 -11.20
CA HIS A 1059 -30.92 41.01 -10.55
C HIS A 1059 -31.22 42.34 -11.25
N HIS A 1060 -31.26 42.42 -12.59
CA HIS A 1060 -31.30 43.67 -13.37
C HIS A 1060 -32.25 43.62 -14.59
N PRO A 1061 -33.58 43.72 -14.40
CA PRO A 1061 -34.57 43.68 -15.49
C PRO A 1061 -34.48 44.82 -16.53
N LYS A 1062 -33.89 45.97 -16.18
CA LYS A 1062 -33.87 47.18 -17.02
C LYS A 1062 -32.55 47.40 -17.78
N LEU A 1063 -31.63 46.43 -17.74
CA LEU A 1063 -30.35 46.55 -18.42
C LEU A 1063 -30.53 46.32 -19.93
N HIS A 1064 -30.04 47.25 -20.75
CA HIS A 1064 -30.03 47.09 -22.21
C HIS A 1064 -28.81 46.26 -22.63
N ILE A 1065 -29.04 45.09 -23.23
CA ILE A 1065 -27.98 44.16 -23.62
C ILE A 1065 -27.84 44.17 -25.14
N HIS A 1066 -26.65 44.50 -25.64
CA HIS A 1066 -26.33 44.53 -27.06
C HIS A 1066 -25.30 43.45 -27.36
N CYS A 1067 -25.68 42.44 -28.16
CA CYS A 1067 -24.78 41.35 -28.53
C CYS A 1067 -24.35 41.48 -30.00
N VAL A 1068 -23.05 41.51 -30.24
CA VAL A 1068 -22.46 41.54 -31.58
C VAL A 1068 -21.76 40.22 -31.83
N ASP A 1069 -22.14 39.54 -32.92
CA ASP A 1069 -21.53 38.28 -33.32
C ASP A 1069 -20.54 38.47 -34.48
N GLY A 1070 -19.26 38.20 -34.22
CA GLY A 1070 -18.18 38.17 -35.20
C GLY A 1070 -17.99 36.79 -35.84
N GLU A 1071 -18.69 35.76 -35.37
CA GLU A 1071 -18.59 34.40 -35.88
C GLU A 1071 -19.57 34.14 -37.03
N ARG A 1072 -19.07 34.13 -38.26
CA ARG A 1072 -19.82 33.56 -39.39
C ARG A 1072 -19.71 32.02 -39.35
N GLY A 1073 -20.50 31.33 -38.52
CA GLY A 1073 -20.55 29.86 -38.63
C GLY A 1073 -21.16 29.00 -37.53
N ASP A 1074 -21.53 29.51 -36.35
CA ASP A 1074 -22.11 28.65 -35.30
C ASP A 1074 -23.42 29.22 -34.74
N GLU A 1075 -24.45 29.21 -35.60
CA GLU A 1075 -25.81 29.66 -35.27
C GLU A 1075 -26.37 28.96 -34.01
N ARG A 1076 -25.89 27.77 -33.62
CA ARG A 1076 -26.51 26.95 -32.56
C ARG A 1076 -26.28 27.46 -31.13
N GLY A 1077 -25.09 27.97 -30.81
CA GLY A 1077 -24.77 28.44 -29.44
C GLY A 1077 -25.42 29.77 -29.12
N LEU A 1078 -25.29 30.73 -30.05
CA LEU A 1078 -25.85 32.06 -29.94
C LEU A 1078 -27.39 32.07 -29.99
N ASN A 1079 -28.01 31.27 -30.86
CA ASN A 1079 -29.47 31.17 -30.91
C ASN A 1079 -30.05 30.63 -29.59
N LYS A 1080 -29.34 29.69 -28.93
CA LYS A 1080 -29.74 29.19 -27.61
C LYS A 1080 -29.62 30.27 -26.53
N LEU A 1081 -28.55 31.07 -26.55
CA LEU A 1081 -28.39 32.20 -25.64
C LEU A 1081 -29.47 33.26 -25.84
N TYR A 1082 -29.76 33.60 -27.09
CA TYR A 1082 -30.83 34.53 -27.45
C TYR A 1082 -32.19 34.02 -26.97
N ALA A 1083 -32.52 32.76 -27.29
CA ALA A 1083 -33.77 32.13 -26.85
C ALA A 1083 -33.90 32.12 -25.32
N LEU A 1084 -32.83 31.79 -24.59
CA LEU A 1084 -32.79 31.83 -23.13
C LEU A 1084 -33.05 33.25 -22.61
N ALA A 1085 -32.32 34.25 -23.11
CA ALA A 1085 -32.45 35.65 -22.66
C ALA A 1085 -33.84 36.23 -22.95
N SER A 1086 -34.38 36.00 -24.16
CA SER A 1086 -35.73 36.43 -24.53
C SER A 1086 -36.80 35.78 -23.66
N ASN A 1087 -36.70 34.46 -23.38
CA ASN A 1087 -37.66 33.76 -22.53
C ASN A 1087 -37.59 34.21 -21.05
N LEU A 1088 -36.42 34.66 -20.60
CA LEU A 1088 -36.22 35.24 -19.26
C LEU A 1088 -36.67 36.71 -19.14
N GLY A 1089 -37.05 37.34 -20.26
CA GLY A 1089 -37.53 38.73 -20.32
C GLY A 1089 -36.42 39.77 -20.19
N LEU A 1090 -35.22 39.48 -20.68
CA LEU A 1090 -34.13 40.46 -20.81
C LEU A 1090 -34.28 41.25 -22.12
N ASP A 1091 -33.94 42.53 -22.10
CA ASP A 1091 -33.88 43.37 -23.30
C ASP A 1091 -32.55 43.15 -24.04
N LEU A 1092 -32.49 42.04 -24.79
CA LEU A 1092 -31.32 41.65 -25.57
C LEU A 1092 -31.54 41.91 -27.05
N ARG A 1093 -30.72 42.79 -27.64
CA ARG A 1093 -30.71 43.12 -29.07
C ARG A 1093 -29.46 42.55 -29.74
N MET A 1094 -29.69 41.77 -30.80
CA MET A 1094 -28.64 41.29 -31.69
C MET A 1094 -28.28 42.38 -32.71
N LEU A 1095 -26.99 42.67 -32.87
CA LEU A 1095 -26.47 43.62 -33.85
C LEU A 1095 -25.60 42.90 -34.88
N SER A 1096 -25.79 43.21 -36.15
CA SER A 1096 -24.89 42.74 -37.21
C SER A 1096 -23.52 43.44 -37.14
N PRO A 1097 -22.45 42.85 -37.72
CA PRO A 1097 -21.12 43.49 -37.76
C PRO A 1097 -21.09 44.88 -38.43
N GLY A 1098 -22.04 45.18 -39.33
CA GLY A 1098 -22.17 46.50 -39.93
C GLY A 1098 -22.83 47.51 -38.99
N GLU A 1099 -23.91 47.10 -38.31
CA GLU A 1099 -24.61 47.93 -37.32
C GLU A 1099 -23.76 48.20 -36.08
N SER A 1100 -22.89 47.26 -35.70
CA SER A 1100 -22.02 47.41 -34.53
C SER A 1100 -21.02 48.57 -34.66
N SER A 1101 -20.53 48.84 -35.87
CA SER A 1101 -19.61 49.95 -36.11
C SER A 1101 -20.29 51.30 -35.88
N ALA A 1102 -21.49 51.47 -36.44
CA ALA A 1102 -22.31 52.68 -36.24
C ALA A 1102 -22.73 52.83 -34.77
N PHE A 1103 -23.15 51.73 -34.13
CA PHE A 1103 -23.56 51.72 -32.72
C PHE A 1103 -22.41 52.11 -31.77
N ILE A 1104 -21.19 51.58 -31.98
CA ILE A 1104 -20.03 51.95 -31.16
C ILE A 1104 -19.63 53.42 -31.38
N GLN A 1105 -19.73 53.94 -32.61
CA GLN A 1105 -19.49 55.36 -32.90
C GLN A 1105 -20.51 56.28 -32.19
N GLU A 1106 -21.79 55.92 -32.25
CA GLU A 1106 -22.88 56.64 -31.58
C GLU A 1106 -22.69 56.61 -30.05
N THR A 1107 -22.41 55.43 -29.49
CA THR A 1107 -22.16 55.25 -28.06
C THR A 1107 -20.94 56.05 -27.59
N ALA A 1108 -19.84 56.02 -28.34
CA ALA A 1108 -18.64 56.80 -28.02
C ALA A 1108 -18.88 58.32 -28.08
N THR A 1109 -19.79 58.77 -28.95
CA THR A 1109 -20.17 60.18 -29.04
C THR A 1109 -21.03 60.58 -27.84
N ALA A 1110 -22.00 59.74 -27.47
CA ALA A 1110 -22.84 59.94 -26.28
C ALA A 1110 -22.00 59.95 -24.99
N LEU A 1111 -21.01 59.07 -24.86
CA LEU A 1111 -20.10 59.03 -23.72
C LEU A 1111 -19.18 60.25 -23.57
N LYS A 1112 -19.03 61.08 -24.61
CA LYS A 1112 -18.28 62.34 -24.52
C LYS A 1112 -19.15 63.52 -24.08
N ASP A 1113 -20.47 63.36 -24.12
CA ASP A 1113 -21.42 64.38 -23.69
C ASP A 1113 -21.79 64.16 -22.21
N ASP A 1114 -21.30 65.03 -21.34
CA ASP A 1114 -21.56 64.97 -19.89
C ASP A 1114 -23.03 65.25 -19.52
N SER A 1115 -23.86 65.73 -20.46
CA SER A 1115 -25.28 65.98 -20.22
C SER A 1115 -26.15 64.72 -20.36
N VAL A 1116 -25.62 63.62 -20.90
CA VAL A 1116 -26.34 62.38 -21.13
C VAL A 1116 -26.17 61.44 -19.93
N GLN A 1117 -27.16 61.43 -19.04
CA GLN A 1117 -27.31 60.36 -18.04
C GLN A 1117 -27.96 59.16 -18.74
N GLY A 1118 -27.15 58.17 -19.12
CA GLY A 1118 -27.59 56.97 -19.83
C GLY A 1118 -28.18 55.91 -18.91
N ASP A 1119 -29.05 55.07 -19.47
CA ASP A 1119 -29.41 53.78 -18.87
C ASP A 1119 -28.17 52.86 -18.80
N ASP A 1120 -28.17 51.86 -17.92
CA ASP A 1120 -27.05 50.91 -17.87
C ASP A 1120 -27.06 50.05 -19.16
N HIS A 1121 -25.92 49.97 -19.83
CA HIS A 1121 -25.74 49.24 -21.09
C HIS A 1121 -24.67 48.15 -20.93
N LEU A 1122 -24.94 46.97 -21.47
CA LEU A 1122 -23.98 45.87 -21.56
C LEU A 1122 -23.75 45.46 -23.01
N ILE A 1123 -22.52 45.63 -23.50
CA ILE A 1123 -22.13 45.19 -24.84
C ILE A 1123 -21.38 43.86 -24.73
N ILE A 1124 -21.87 42.83 -25.43
CA ILE A 1124 -21.21 41.53 -25.54
C ILE A 1124 -20.65 41.40 -26.96
N LEU A 1125 -19.32 41.36 -27.09
CA LEU A 1125 -18.59 41.23 -28.35
C LEU A 1125 -18.04 39.82 -28.49
N LEU A 1126 -18.70 38.98 -29.29
CA LEU A 1126 -18.30 37.59 -29.50
C LEU A 1126 -17.39 37.46 -30.73
N GLY A 1127 -16.15 37.01 -30.52
CA GLY A 1127 -15.17 36.89 -31.61
C GLY A 1127 -14.62 38.23 -32.08
N LEU A 1128 -14.16 39.07 -31.13
CA LEU A 1128 -13.63 40.42 -31.39
C LEU A 1128 -12.53 40.40 -32.47
N ASN A 1129 -11.70 39.35 -32.49
CA ASN A 1129 -10.64 39.13 -33.46
C ASN A 1129 -11.10 39.04 -34.93
N ARG A 1130 -12.39 38.73 -35.15
CA ARG A 1130 -12.99 38.64 -36.49
C ARG A 1130 -13.63 39.96 -36.93
N MET A 1131 -13.80 40.91 -36.02
CA MET A 1131 -14.43 42.22 -36.27
C MET A 1131 -13.41 43.25 -36.75
N ARG A 1132 -12.98 43.15 -38.02
CA ARG A 1132 -11.92 44.01 -38.58
C ARG A 1132 -12.17 45.51 -38.43
N ALA A 1133 -13.42 45.97 -38.50
CA ALA A 1133 -13.77 47.38 -38.35
C ALA A 1133 -13.51 47.93 -36.94
N LEU A 1134 -13.60 47.08 -35.91
CA LEU A 1134 -13.38 47.45 -34.51
C LEU A 1134 -11.91 47.29 -34.06
N ARG A 1135 -11.04 46.83 -34.96
CA ARG A 1135 -9.61 46.68 -34.68
C ARG A 1135 -8.98 48.05 -34.43
N GLN A 1136 -8.21 48.15 -33.36
CA GLN A 1136 -7.44 49.35 -33.06
C GLN A 1136 -6.15 49.38 -33.88
N GLU A 1137 -5.82 50.53 -34.46
CA GLU A 1137 -4.56 50.76 -35.16
C GLU A 1137 -3.40 50.96 -34.15
N ASP A 1138 -2.18 50.63 -34.57
CA ASP A 1138 -0.98 50.82 -33.75
C ASP A 1138 -0.75 52.32 -33.48
N ALA A 1139 -0.25 52.65 -32.29
CA ALA A 1139 0.02 54.01 -31.81
C ALA A 1139 1.02 54.83 -32.66
N PHE A 1140 1.52 54.28 -33.77
CA PHE A 1140 2.44 54.91 -34.73
C PHE A 1140 1.76 55.42 -36.01
N ALA A 1141 0.43 55.37 -36.10
CA ALA A 1141 -0.30 56.03 -37.19
C ALA A 1141 -0.10 57.55 -37.11
N PHE A 1142 0.37 58.17 -38.19
CA PHE A 1142 0.75 59.60 -38.21
C PHE A 1142 -0.44 60.57 -38.20
N ASP A 1143 -1.68 60.07 -38.31
CA ASP A 1143 -2.93 60.85 -38.18
C ASP A 1143 -4.13 59.91 -37.92
N PRO A 1144 -4.40 59.50 -36.67
CA PRO A 1144 -5.47 58.54 -36.38
C PRO A 1144 -6.84 59.19 -36.60
N ASP A 1145 -7.68 58.60 -37.46
CA ASP A 1145 -9.06 59.06 -37.67
C ASP A 1145 -9.86 58.87 -36.36
N PRO A 1146 -10.26 59.95 -35.67
CA PRO A 1146 -10.95 59.85 -34.38
C PRO A 1146 -12.36 59.27 -34.51
N THR A 1147 -12.89 59.20 -35.73
CA THR A 1147 -14.19 58.61 -36.06
C THR A 1147 -14.10 57.12 -36.43
N HIS A 1148 -12.88 56.57 -36.57
CA HIS A 1148 -12.71 55.15 -36.86
C HIS A 1148 -13.30 54.28 -35.72
N PRO A 1149 -14.11 53.25 -36.02
CA PRO A 1149 -14.81 52.47 -34.99
C PRO A 1149 -13.89 51.84 -33.94
N GLY A 1150 -12.65 51.46 -34.30
CA GLY A 1150 -11.65 50.99 -33.33
C GLY A 1150 -11.21 52.05 -32.30
N HIS A 1151 -11.07 53.31 -32.72
CA HIS A 1151 -10.77 54.42 -31.81
C HIS A 1151 -11.98 54.74 -30.90
N CYS A 1152 -13.19 54.69 -31.46
CA CYS A 1152 -14.44 54.79 -30.70
C CYS A 1152 -14.58 53.67 -29.66
N LEU A 1153 -14.21 52.42 -29.98
CA LEU A 1153 -14.17 51.31 -29.02
C LEU A 1153 -13.18 51.60 -27.88
N GLY A 1154 -12.01 52.17 -28.19
CA GLY A 1154 -11.05 52.62 -27.17
C GLY A 1154 -11.63 53.67 -26.23
N THR A 1155 -12.38 54.63 -26.77
CA THR A 1155 -13.10 55.63 -25.97
C THR A 1155 -14.17 54.97 -25.08
N CYS A 1156 -14.91 53.99 -25.59
CA CYS A 1156 -15.92 53.26 -24.81
C CYS A 1156 -15.29 52.46 -23.66
N LEU A 1157 -14.09 51.90 -23.85
CA LEU A 1157 -13.37 51.18 -22.78
C LEU A 1157 -12.78 52.14 -21.72
N GLU A 1158 -12.41 53.35 -22.12
CA GLU A 1158 -11.83 54.35 -21.21
C GLU A 1158 -12.90 55.06 -20.37
N LEU A 1159 -14.00 55.50 -20.99
CA LEU A 1159 -15.03 56.31 -20.33
C LEU A 1159 -16.31 55.54 -19.97
N GLY A 1160 -16.52 54.36 -20.58
CA GLY A 1160 -17.80 53.66 -20.53
C GLY A 1160 -18.16 53.15 -19.14
N ALA A 1161 -17.24 52.45 -18.47
CA ALA A 1161 -17.55 51.81 -17.20
C ALA A 1161 -18.00 52.79 -16.11
N GLU A 1162 -17.42 53.99 -16.05
CA GLU A 1162 -17.82 55.04 -15.08
C GLU A 1162 -19.22 55.62 -15.37
N ARG A 1163 -19.74 55.43 -16.58
CA ARG A 1163 -21.05 55.92 -17.05
C ARG A 1163 -22.09 54.82 -17.22
N GLY A 1164 -21.87 53.64 -16.66
CA GLY A 1164 -22.82 52.51 -16.73
C GLY A 1164 -22.75 51.70 -18.03
N LEU A 1165 -21.75 51.91 -18.88
CA LEU A 1165 -21.49 51.08 -20.07
C LEU A 1165 -20.42 50.04 -19.76
N HIS A 1166 -20.80 48.76 -19.79
CA HIS A 1166 -19.89 47.64 -19.61
C HIS A 1166 -19.69 46.84 -20.90
N ILE A 1167 -18.52 46.24 -21.06
CA ILE A 1167 -18.13 45.50 -22.27
C ILE A 1167 -17.60 44.13 -21.84
N ILE A 1168 -18.16 43.07 -22.40
CA ILE A 1168 -17.66 41.70 -22.32
C ILE A 1168 -17.19 41.31 -23.71
N ALA A 1169 -15.88 41.10 -23.89
CA ALA A 1169 -15.30 40.77 -25.19
C ALA A 1169 -14.68 39.37 -25.16
N TRP A 1170 -14.88 38.57 -26.21
CA TRP A 1170 -14.29 37.23 -26.35
C TRP A 1170 -13.31 37.15 -27.53
N CYS A 1171 -12.14 36.56 -27.27
CA CYS A 1171 -11.10 36.21 -28.25
C CYS A 1171 -10.67 34.74 -28.09
N GLU A 1172 -10.26 34.07 -29.18
CA GLU A 1172 -9.85 32.65 -29.11
C GLU A 1172 -8.45 32.46 -28.50
N SER A 1173 -7.58 33.47 -28.58
CA SER A 1173 -6.23 33.43 -27.99
C SER A 1173 -5.75 34.80 -27.50
N ALA A 1174 -4.74 34.80 -26.63
CA ALA A 1174 -4.10 36.01 -26.11
C ALA A 1174 -3.53 36.88 -27.24
N GLN A 1175 -2.84 36.23 -28.19
CA GLN A 1175 -2.27 36.90 -29.37
C GLN A 1175 -3.36 37.61 -30.21
N GLN A 1176 -4.51 36.97 -30.39
CA GLN A 1176 -5.63 37.57 -31.13
C GLN A 1176 -6.25 38.76 -30.37
N ALA A 1177 -6.33 38.69 -29.05
CA ALA A 1177 -6.78 39.82 -28.23
C ALA A 1177 -5.85 41.03 -28.40
N GLN A 1178 -4.53 40.82 -28.37
CA GLN A 1178 -3.54 41.89 -28.59
C GLN A 1178 -3.50 42.43 -30.02
N GLN A 1179 -3.83 41.61 -31.02
CA GLN A 1179 -3.94 42.10 -32.39
C GLN A 1179 -5.18 42.99 -32.58
N SER A 1180 -6.21 42.78 -31.78
CA SER A 1180 -7.50 43.48 -31.88
C SER A 1180 -7.54 44.74 -31.01
N LEU A 1181 -6.88 44.69 -29.85
CA LEU A 1181 -6.82 45.74 -28.83
C LEU A 1181 -5.37 46.20 -28.65
N ASN A 1182 -5.13 47.52 -28.64
CA ASN A 1182 -3.82 48.05 -28.30
C ASN A 1182 -3.50 47.82 -26.80
N ARG A 1183 -2.21 47.90 -26.43
CA ARG A 1183 -1.76 47.68 -25.04
C ARG A 1183 -2.46 48.59 -24.02
N SER A 1184 -2.78 49.82 -24.42
CA SER A 1184 -3.51 50.78 -23.60
C SER A 1184 -4.99 50.43 -23.40
N SER A 1185 -5.61 49.64 -24.27
CA SER A 1185 -7.01 49.23 -24.14
C SER A 1185 -7.16 47.94 -23.34
N LEU A 1186 -6.18 47.03 -23.43
CA LEU A 1186 -6.15 45.82 -22.61
C LEU A 1186 -6.13 46.12 -21.10
N ARG A 1187 -5.59 47.27 -20.69
CA ARG A 1187 -5.57 47.71 -19.28
C ARG A 1187 -6.96 47.99 -18.72
N TRP A 1188 -7.95 48.26 -19.57
CA TRP A 1188 -9.32 48.55 -19.16
C TRP A 1188 -10.17 47.28 -18.95
N PHE A 1189 -9.60 46.09 -19.20
CA PHE A 1189 -10.22 44.82 -18.86
C PHE A 1189 -9.64 44.31 -17.54
N ASN A 1190 -10.14 44.85 -16.42
CA ASN A 1190 -9.72 44.43 -15.08
C ASN A 1190 -10.19 43.01 -14.78
N HIS A 1191 -11.35 42.60 -15.30
CA HIS A 1191 -11.79 41.21 -15.22
C HIS A 1191 -11.30 40.43 -16.44
N ARG A 1192 -10.64 39.29 -16.18
CA ARG A 1192 -10.13 38.40 -17.22
C ARG A 1192 -10.61 36.98 -16.95
N LEU A 1193 -11.41 36.45 -17.86
CA LEU A 1193 -11.94 35.08 -17.81
C LEU A 1193 -11.15 34.22 -18.79
N LEU A 1194 -10.32 33.33 -18.28
CA LEU A 1194 -9.33 32.59 -19.04
C LEU A 1194 -9.68 31.10 -19.06
N PHE A 1195 -9.66 30.49 -20.25
CA PHE A 1195 -9.70 29.03 -20.40
C PHE A 1195 -8.27 28.48 -20.56
N GLN A 1196 -8.16 27.15 -20.69
CA GLN A 1196 -6.87 26.49 -20.91
C GLN A 1196 -6.10 27.12 -22.09
N MET A 1197 -4.85 27.52 -21.83
CA MET A 1197 -3.95 28.14 -22.80
C MET A 1197 -2.50 27.76 -22.52
N ASN A 1198 -1.55 28.21 -23.34
CA ASN A 1198 -0.14 27.94 -23.07
C ASN A 1198 0.40 28.81 -21.91
N ALA A 1199 1.51 28.43 -21.29
CA ALA A 1199 2.07 29.14 -20.13
C ALA A 1199 2.56 30.57 -20.47
N ALA A 1200 3.00 30.82 -21.70
CA ALA A 1200 3.45 32.14 -22.13
C ALA A 1200 2.27 33.12 -22.25
N ASP A 1201 1.20 32.73 -22.94
CA ASP A 1201 -0.05 33.47 -23.07
C ASP A 1201 -0.68 33.75 -21.71
N SER A 1202 -0.68 32.75 -20.81
CA SER A 1202 -1.16 32.92 -19.43
C SER A 1202 -0.35 33.99 -18.70
N THR A 1203 0.99 33.89 -18.75
CA THR A 1203 1.87 34.85 -18.05
C THR A 1203 1.71 36.25 -18.64
N GLU A 1204 1.53 36.36 -19.95
CA GLU A 1204 1.33 37.64 -20.61
C GLU A 1204 -0.02 38.30 -20.27
N LEU A 1205 -1.06 37.50 -19.97
CA LEU A 1205 -2.37 38.00 -19.59
C LEU A 1205 -2.57 38.21 -18.09
N ILE A 1206 -1.91 37.48 -17.20
CA ILE A 1206 -2.20 37.58 -15.75
C ILE A 1206 -0.95 37.51 -14.86
N ASP A 1207 0.24 37.64 -15.45
CA ASP A 1207 1.53 37.52 -14.78
C ASP A 1207 1.70 36.18 -14.02
N ASP A 1208 1.02 35.12 -14.49
CA ASP A 1208 1.07 33.78 -13.92
C ASP A 1208 0.80 32.70 -14.96
N SER A 1209 1.31 31.49 -14.74
CA SER A 1209 1.12 30.34 -15.62
C SER A 1209 -0.12 29.49 -15.29
N SER A 1210 -0.96 29.91 -14.32
CA SER A 1210 -2.08 29.13 -13.78
C SER A 1210 -3.09 28.69 -14.84
N ALA A 1211 -3.36 29.51 -15.87
CA ALA A 1211 -4.30 29.15 -16.94
C ALA A 1211 -3.80 27.99 -17.81
N SER A 1212 -2.49 27.67 -17.77
CA SER A 1212 -1.92 26.51 -18.49
C SER A 1212 -2.19 25.15 -17.85
N ARG A 1213 -2.58 25.15 -16.57
CA ARG A 1213 -2.89 23.93 -15.81
C ARG A 1213 -4.38 23.64 -15.72
N LEU A 1214 -5.23 24.45 -16.37
CA LEU A 1214 -6.68 24.24 -16.38
C LEU A 1214 -7.04 22.98 -17.17
N GLY A 1215 -8.04 22.24 -16.68
CA GLY A 1215 -8.68 21.16 -17.45
C GLY A 1215 -9.69 21.71 -18.47
N LEU A 1216 -10.20 20.84 -19.35
CA LEU A 1216 -11.08 21.21 -20.46
C LEU A 1216 -12.34 21.99 -20.02
N ASN A 1217 -12.98 21.55 -18.93
CA ASN A 1217 -14.21 22.14 -18.39
C ASN A 1217 -13.96 23.13 -17.23
N HIS A 1218 -12.76 23.72 -17.18
CA HIS A 1218 -12.40 24.71 -16.17
C HIS A 1218 -12.06 26.06 -16.79
N ALA A 1219 -12.37 27.11 -16.05
CA ALA A 1219 -11.96 28.48 -16.36
C ALA A 1219 -11.37 29.13 -15.10
N LEU A 1220 -10.63 30.22 -15.31
CA LEU A 1220 -10.06 31.04 -14.28
C LEU A 1220 -10.61 32.46 -14.43
N LEU A 1221 -11.32 32.96 -13.43
CA LEU A 1221 -11.71 34.35 -13.33
C LEU A 1221 -10.64 35.10 -12.53
N CYS A 1222 -10.02 36.09 -13.15
CA CYS A 1222 -9.05 36.96 -12.52
C CYS A 1222 -9.61 38.37 -12.41
N ASP A 1223 -9.40 39.00 -11.26
CA ASP A 1223 -9.56 40.43 -11.08
C ASP A 1223 -8.16 41.04 -10.89
N MET A 1224 -7.75 41.86 -11.85
CA MET A 1224 -6.43 42.48 -11.88
C MET A 1224 -6.25 43.56 -10.82
N ASP A 1225 -7.33 44.13 -10.27
CA ASP A 1225 -7.26 45.16 -9.21
C ASP A 1225 -7.04 44.53 -7.84
N SER A 1226 -7.82 43.50 -7.50
CA SER A 1226 -7.69 42.78 -6.24
C SER A 1226 -6.60 41.70 -6.27
N MET A 1227 -6.03 41.41 -7.45
CA MET A 1227 -5.15 40.27 -7.71
C MET A 1227 -5.79 38.94 -7.30
N SER A 1228 -7.12 38.89 -7.23
CA SER A 1228 -7.85 37.68 -6.90
C SER A 1228 -8.01 36.80 -8.13
N ARG A 1229 -7.94 35.49 -7.90
CA ARG A 1229 -8.04 34.48 -8.96
C ARG A 1229 -8.91 33.35 -8.46
N GLU A 1230 -9.92 33.01 -9.24
CA GLU A 1230 -10.89 31.99 -8.88
C GLU A 1230 -11.02 30.99 -10.01
N LYS A 1231 -10.64 29.75 -9.73
CA LYS A 1231 -10.89 28.64 -10.64
C LYS A 1231 -12.32 28.13 -10.43
N PHE A 1232 -13.02 27.88 -11.53
CA PHE A 1232 -14.40 27.43 -11.50
C PHE A 1232 -14.70 26.56 -12.74
N ARG A 1233 -15.82 25.85 -12.69
CA ARG A 1233 -16.39 25.10 -13.82
C ARG A 1233 -17.49 25.95 -14.44
N PRO A 1234 -17.28 26.49 -15.67
CA PRO A 1234 -18.32 27.19 -16.39
C PRO A 1234 -19.59 26.36 -16.51
N TYR A 1235 -20.74 27.03 -16.50
CA TYR A 1235 -22.00 26.35 -16.83
C TYR A 1235 -21.94 25.78 -18.25
N ALA A 1236 -22.66 24.70 -18.50
CA ALA A 1236 -22.94 24.19 -19.84
C ALA A 1236 -24.03 25.05 -20.51
N ILE A 1237 -24.02 25.08 -21.84
CA ILE A 1237 -25.14 25.66 -22.60
C ILE A 1237 -26.39 24.82 -22.31
N PRO A 1238 -27.47 25.40 -21.78
CA PRO A 1238 -28.68 24.63 -21.49
C PRO A 1238 -29.32 24.10 -22.78
N ASP A 1239 -29.83 22.87 -22.73
CA ASP A 1239 -30.66 22.29 -23.79
C ASP A 1239 -32.13 22.69 -23.62
N GLU A 1240 -32.99 22.27 -24.54
CA GLU A 1240 -34.42 22.63 -24.51
C GLU A 1240 -35.11 22.16 -23.23
N SER A 1241 -34.76 20.98 -22.69
CA SER A 1241 -35.28 20.48 -21.42
C SER A 1241 -34.84 21.33 -20.23
N HIS A 1242 -33.56 21.68 -20.15
CA HIS A 1242 -33.03 22.53 -19.10
C HIS A 1242 -33.60 23.95 -19.17
N ILE A 1243 -33.80 24.51 -20.37
CA ILE A 1243 -34.47 25.80 -20.56
C ILE A 1243 -35.92 25.70 -20.04
N ALA A 1244 -36.65 24.64 -20.38
CA ALA A 1244 -38.01 24.44 -19.90
C ALA A 1244 -38.09 24.34 -18.37
N GLU A 1245 -37.12 23.66 -17.74
CA GLU A 1245 -37.00 23.56 -16.28
C GLU A 1245 -36.72 24.92 -15.62
N ILE A 1246 -35.76 25.69 -16.14
CA ILE A 1246 -35.45 27.05 -15.65
C ILE A 1246 -36.67 27.97 -15.78
N LEU A 1247 -37.41 27.86 -16.89
CA LEU A 1247 -38.66 28.60 -17.07
C LEU A 1247 -39.77 28.12 -16.13
N ALA A 1248 -39.81 26.83 -15.82
CA ALA A 1248 -40.73 26.28 -14.83
C ALA A 1248 -40.44 26.86 -13.43
N TRP A 1249 -39.18 27.09 -13.05
CA TRP A 1249 -38.86 27.76 -11.77
C TRP A 1249 -39.46 29.16 -11.67
N ARG A 1250 -39.50 29.90 -12.78
CA ARG A 1250 -40.14 31.22 -12.84
C ARG A 1250 -41.67 31.13 -12.71
N ASN A 1251 -42.29 30.03 -13.15
CA ASN A 1251 -43.74 29.87 -13.25
C ASN A 1251 -44.36 29.07 -12.09
N ASN A 1252 -43.59 28.19 -11.42
CA ASN A 1252 -44.08 27.34 -10.33
C ASN A 1252 -44.34 28.19 -9.08
N ARG A 1253 -45.62 28.30 -8.72
CA ARG A 1253 -46.08 28.77 -7.42
C ARG A 1253 -45.88 27.64 -6.41
N SER A 1254 -44.88 27.74 -5.55
CA SER A 1254 -44.86 27.03 -4.27
C SER A 1254 -45.28 27.99 -3.17
#